data_AF-A0A2I2DPA0-F1
#
_entry.id   AF-A0A2I2DPA0-F1
#
_cell.length_a   1.000
_cell.length_b   1.000
_cell.length_c   1.000
_cell.angle_alpha   90.00
_cell.angle_beta   90.00
_cell.angle_gamma   90.00
#
_symmetry.space_group_name_H-M   'P 1'
#
loop_
_entity.id
_entity.type
_entity.pdbx_description
1 polymer ?
#
loop_
_entity_poly.entity_id
_entity_poly.type
_entity_poly.pdbx_seq_one_letter_code
_entity_poly.pdbx_strand_id
1 'polypeptide(L)'
;MKHYFFTFSIFCATVALAQTKAFKISGTLIAEVDKTPLEAATIYLERVKDSSLVTYTISDKNGNFSLEGKTTNPSLNLYISYVGYQTYYQPIHLNQEAIHLSTINLKTDLNALEEVLITSRTPVRIKKDTLEFNVSSFKTKKDANIEDLLKQLPGVEVDPKGNITINGKTVDKILVNGKPFFGNDPTITTRNLSKDIIESVQITNTKTKAEAFAGDEGNKDKKTINLTIKNKNSNGIFGRVAAGSGTNRRYMFAGMLNLFDDDQRISMLAGGNNTNSPGFGFKSDHGGGEGIITSQNYGANYVDTFEKKLDISANYFHSDSRSENEKTAQRTYTLPNSKYISNSGSNLDNETDNHSVDLGFNISVDSTLLINMSPSFKTTNTKIETSSDETSRDDKNTVTNQSSASSFAETMDENFRNNLDVTKLFGNNGAYLKLHVSNEYNTTETDDYLTSETTIFGANPETISRNQLTQGALKKKGFYTNIAYRLPLKAKELFLDFKFSYRNDIQKNTKSTYSFDTNTQDFTLFNADLSTDFEYMNKRSTPGLKLTYTKEMWSINLESGYVFSTLNNIDFLRPHLSLIHSFKALELKLGSYYQFNPKSSMSFGYSLNNTPPQLSQLQPFQDISDPLNTITGNPNLEPTNTHNFSFLYNAFDFQKQTNFISHVVADFRNNQIVPKTTINENFIRHTTYANVDGGYDIGASGSYSKLVKIDSLKTLKYLVSLYMGINKFINFNNGVQYVSNNNFLIPYAGLNFTWKDVMTLMPNYRVSFNRTTFDLDDFKDQQFIDHSIGLQLTTYVPKKFEWQHDISFNYNPNITLGFQKSAWFWNTSLMYTMLKDQGTLTFKIYDLLNQNTNAKRMATENYIQDLQSTVLKQYFMLSFSWKLNSY
;
A
#
# COMPACT_ATOMS: atom_id res chain seq x y z
N MET A 1 -4.83 51.40 20.44
CA MET A 1 -3.45 51.34 20.99
C MET A 1 -3.06 50.00 21.63
N LYS A 2 -3.99 49.14 22.10
CA LYS A 2 -3.66 47.79 22.64
C LYS A 2 -3.27 46.73 21.59
N HIS A 3 -3.64 46.91 20.31
CA HIS A 3 -3.30 45.95 19.24
C HIS A 3 -1.88 46.09 18.70
N TYR A 4 -1.27 47.28 18.78
CA TYR A 4 0.12 47.52 18.34
C TYR A 4 1.16 47.01 19.35
N PHE A 5 0.82 46.96 20.64
CA PHE A 5 1.73 46.44 21.68
C PHE A 5 1.89 44.92 21.58
N PHE A 6 0.86 44.19 21.13
CA PHE A 6 0.93 42.74 20.91
C PHE A 6 1.69 42.37 19.63
N THR A 7 1.59 43.18 18.56
CA THR A 7 2.38 43.01 17.33
C THR A 7 3.84 43.42 17.52
N PHE A 8 4.12 44.47 18.30
CA PHE A 8 5.49 44.91 18.58
C PHE A 8 6.23 43.94 19.54
N SER A 9 5.52 43.31 20.48
CA SER A 9 6.11 42.28 21.37
C SER A 9 6.38 40.96 20.64
N ILE A 10 5.62 40.63 19.58
CA ILE A 10 5.89 39.48 18.69
C ILE A 10 7.06 39.77 17.75
N PHE A 11 7.28 41.04 17.35
CA PHE A 11 8.42 41.42 16.51
C PHE A 11 9.74 41.47 17.30
N CYS A 12 9.75 41.95 18.55
CA CYS A 12 10.96 41.93 19.39
C CYS A 12 11.39 40.51 19.83
N ALA A 13 10.48 39.54 19.91
CA ALA A 13 10.82 38.14 20.19
C ALA A 13 11.53 37.44 19.01
N THR A 14 11.49 38.00 17.79
CA THR A 14 12.21 37.45 16.62
C THR A 14 13.66 37.92 16.53
N VAL A 15 14.08 38.94 17.31
CA VAL A 15 15.46 39.46 17.31
C VAL A 15 16.31 38.85 18.43
N ALA A 16 15.71 38.19 19.42
CA ALA A 16 16.40 37.33 20.37
C ALA A 16 16.63 35.92 19.78
N LEU A 17 17.22 35.84 18.59
CA LEU A 17 17.74 34.59 18.06
C LEU A 17 18.95 34.19 18.91
N ALA A 18 18.85 33.08 19.62
CA ALA A 18 20.01 32.41 20.18
C ALA A 18 21.05 32.23 19.06
N GLN A 19 22.24 32.83 19.21
CA GLN A 19 23.31 32.78 18.22
C GLN A 19 23.80 31.33 18.07
N THR A 20 23.25 30.62 17.09
CA THR A 20 23.75 29.30 16.70
C THR A 20 25.00 29.49 15.86
N LYS A 21 26.12 28.88 16.26
CA LYS A 21 27.34 28.88 15.45
C LYS A 21 27.29 27.70 14.49
N ALA A 22 27.56 27.96 13.22
CA ALA A 22 27.82 26.92 12.25
C ALA A 22 29.21 26.32 12.49
N PHE A 23 29.36 25.03 12.23
CA PHE A 23 30.66 24.37 12.28
C PHE A 23 30.77 23.31 11.19
N LYS A 24 32.01 23.00 10.83
CA LYS A 24 32.43 21.93 9.93
C LYS A 24 33.65 21.24 10.52
N ILE A 25 33.52 19.96 10.85
CA ILE A 25 34.64 19.11 11.28
C ILE A 25 34.96 18.16 10.15
N SER A 26 36.21 18.08 9.71
CA SER A 26 36.60 17.13 8.65
C SER A 26 37.88 16.41 8.98
N GLY A 27 38.09 15.25 8.38
CA GLY A 27 39.26 14.42 8.59
C GLY A 27 39.21 13.15 7.75
N THR A 28 40.19 12.27 7.96
CA THR A 28 40.31 10.99 7.25
C THR A 28 40.44 9.85 8.25
N LEU A 29 39.71 8.75 8.03
CA LEU A 29 39.69 7.56 8.87
C LEU A 29 40.41 6.42 8.15
N ILE A 30 41.37 5.81 8.83
CA ILE A 30 42.06 4.61 8.35
C ILE A 30 42.16 3.58 9.46
N ALA A 31 42.25 2.30 9.09
CA ALA A 31 42.58 1.23 10.00
C ALA A 31 44.01 1.41 10.55
N GLU A 32 44.20 1.15 11.85
CA GLU A 32 45.52 1.30 12.47
C GLU A 32 46.56 0.35 11.88
N VAL A 33 46.16 -0.89 11.56
CA VAL A 33 47.08 -1.99 11.16
C VAL A 33 47.46 -1.91 9.68
N ASP A 34 46.50 -2.03 8.76
CA ASP A 34 46.75 -2.15 7.33
C ASP A 34 46.63 -0.81 6.57
N LYS A 35 46.34 0.28 7.28
CA LYS A 35 46.17 1.64 6.74
C LYS A 35 45.08 1.73 5.68
N THR A 36 44.16 0.77 5.62
CA THR A 36 43.04 0.81 4.69
C THR A 36 42.08 1.94 5.08
N PRO A 37 41.56 2.70 4.10
CA PRO A 37 40.51 3.67 4.37
C PRO A 37 39.24 3.01 4.91
N LEU A 38 38.64 3.62 5.93
CA LEU A 38 37.42 3.10 6.54
C LEU A 38 36.21 3.78 5.93
N GLU A 39 35.63 3.16 4.90
CA GLU A 39 34.35 3.55 4.32
C GLU A 39 33.19 3.26 5.27
N ALA A 40 32.13 4.08 5.24
CA ALA A 40 30.90 3.84 5.98
C ALA A 40 31.03 3.84 7.52
N ALA A 41 32.09 4.44 8.08
CA ALA A 41 32.20 4.70 9.51
C ALA A 41 31.24 5.83 9.91
N THR A 42 30.59 5.69 11.06
CA THR A 42 29.67 6.71 11.60
C THR A 42 30.45 7.68 12.47
N ILE A 43 30.41 8.96 12.12
CA ILE A 43 31.01 10.06 12.88
C ILE A 43 29.88 10.92 13.42
N TYR A 44 29.80 11.12 14.73
CA TYR A 44 28.68 11.85 15.33
C TYR A 44 29.08 12.71 16.52
N LEU A 45 28.30 13.75 16.77
CA LEU A 45 28.48 14.66 17.90
C LEU A 45 27.31 14.55 18.87
N GLU A 46 27.63 14.46 20.16
CA GLU A 46 26.65 14.49 21.24
C GLU A 46 26.84 15.72 22.13
N ARG A 47 25.74 16.18 22.74
CA ARG A 47 25.81 17.17 23.81
C ARG A 47 26.41 16.55 25.06
N VAL A 48 27.34 17.26 25.68
CA VAL A 48 27.99 16.85 26.95
C VAL A 48 26.96 16.64 28.07
N LYS A 49 25.89 17.44 28.11
CA LYS A 49 24.91 17.45 29.21
C LYS A 49 23.97 16.24 29.23
N ASP A 50 23.43 15.85 28.08
CA ASP A 50 22.34 14.87 28.00
C ASP A 50 22.57 13.77 26.95
N SER A 51 23.79 13.67 26.40
CA SER A 51 24.17 12.72 25.34
C SER A 51 23.26 12.77 24.11
N SER A 52 22.51 13.85 23.90
CA SER A 52 21.62 13.93 22.73
C SER A 52 22.42 14.23 21.47
N LEU A 53 22.06 13.54 20.38
CA LEU A 53 22.66 13.71 19.06
C LEU A 53 22.48 15.15 18.55
N VAL A 54 23.59 15.77 18.14
CA VAL A 54 23.61 17.09 17.47
C VAL A 54 23.55 16.91 15.96
N THR A 55 24.51 16.16 15.43
CA THR A 55 24.66 15.86 14.00
C THR A 55 25.54 14.62 13.82
N TYR A 56 25.45 13.98 12.66
CA TYR A 56 26.30 12.86 12.27
C TYR A 56 26.60 12.91 10.77
N THR A 57 27.64 12.20 10.37
CA THR A 57 28.04 11.97 8.99
C THR A 57 28.62 10.56 8.86
N ILE A 58 28.88 10.17 7.61
CA ILE A 58 29.44 8.88 7.27
C ILE A 58 30.66 9.12 6.39
N SER A 59 31.75 8.38 6.62
CA SER A 59 32.95 8.46 5.79
C SER A 59 32.73 7.90 4.38
N ASP A 60 33.40 8.49 3.39
CA ASP A 60 33.37 8.05 2.00
C ASP A 60 34.32 6.86 1.74
N LYS A 61 34.37 6.40 0.48
CA LYS A 61 35.25 5.29 0.04
C LYS A 61 36.75 5.50 0.30
N ASN A 62 37.17 6.75 0.48
CA ASN A 62 38.55 7.13 0.77
C ASN A 62 38.76 7.39 2.27
N GLY A 63 37.78 7.06 3.11
CA GLY A 63 37.80 7.29 4.56
C GLY A 63 37.61 8.75 4.95
N ASN A 64 37.37 9.66 4.00
CA ASN A 64 37.21 11.08 4.31
C ASN A 64 35.82 11.35 4.88
N PHE A 65 35.73 12.23 5.86
CA PHE A 65 34.45 12.70 6.39
C PHE A 65 34.41 14.21 6.50
N SER A 66 33.20 14.75 6.36
CA SER A 66 32.87 16.14 6.67
C SER A 66 31.60 16.14 7.50
N LEU A 67 31.70 16.59 8.74
CA LEU A 67 30.62 16.69 9.71
C LEU A 67 30.24 18.15 9.91
N GLU A 68 29.12 18.55 9.33
CA GLU A 68 28.61 19.91 9.36
C GLU A 68 27.38 20.01 10.26
N GLY A 69 27.18 21.16 10.91
CA GLY A 69 26.05 21.38 11.80
C GLY A 69 25.96 22.80 12.33
N LYS A 70 24.92 23.06 13.12
CA LYS A 70 24.73 24.30 13.89
C LYS A 70 24.40 23.94 15.33
N THR A 71 24.98 24.65 16.29
CA THR A 71 24.71 24.42 17.72
C THR A 71 24.88 25.71 18.53
N THR A 72 24.24 25.75 19.69
CA THR A 72 24.47 26.78 20.73
C THR A 72 25.47 26.31 21.79
N ASN A 73 25.83 25.02 21.80
CA ASN A 73 26.77 24.47 22.78
C ASN A 73 28.20 24.64 22.27
N PRO A 74 29.10 25.31 23.03
CA PRO A 74 30.49 25.52 22.62
C PRO A 74 31.36 24.25 22.72
N SER A 75 30.90 23.25 23.47
CA SER A 75 31.62 21.99 23.72
C SER A 75 30.72 20.81 23.40
N LEU A 76 31.24 19.85 22.63
CA LEU A 76 30.54 18.65 22.21
C LEU A 76 31.47 17.43 22.31
N ASN A 77 30.90 16.23 22.40
CA ASN A 77 31.63 14.97 22.37
C ASN A 77 31.59 14.39 20.96
N LEU A 78 32.75 14.24 20.31
CA LEU A 78 32.89 13.55 19.03
C LEU A 78 33.12 12.07 19.26
N TYR A 79 32.36 11.26 18.54
CA TYR A 79 32.52 9.82 18.50
C TYR A 79 32.69 9.37 17.06
N ILE A 80 33.57 8.39 16.84
CA ILE A 80 33.71 7.69 15.57
C ILE A 80 33.59 6.20 15.83
N SER A 81 32.60 5.57 15.18
CA SER A 81 32.25 4.17 15.36
C SER A 81 32.30 3.47 14.01
N TYR A 82 32.99 2.33 13.95
CA TYR A 82 33.03 1.47 12.78
C TYR A 82 32.99 -0.01 13.21
N VAL A 83 32.34 -0.86 12.43
CA VAL A 83 32.10 -2.27 12.81
C VAL A 83 33.42 -3.04 12.85
N GLY A 84 33.70 -3.70 13.97
CA GLY A 84 34.95 -4.44 14.19
C GLY A 84 36.11 -3.58 14.73
N TYR A 85 35.84 -2.32 15.07
CA TYR A 85 36.83 -1.36 15.60
C TYR A 85 36.34 -0.74 16.90
N GLN A 86 37.30 -0.35 17.75
CA GLN A 86 37.02 0.36 19.00
C GLN A 86 36.48 1.76 18.68
N THR A 87 35.46 2.20 19.43
CA THR A 87 34.89 3.54 19.25
C THR A 87 35.92 4.60 19.66
N TYR A 88 36.28 5.49 18.74
CA TYR A 88 37.14 6.64 19.04
C TYR A 88 36.32 7.76 19.66
N TYR A 89 36.86 8.38 20.72
CA TYR A 89 36.23 9.47 21.46
C TYR A 89 37.18 10.67 21.55
N GLN A 90 36.65 11.86 21.27
CA GLN A 90 37.38 13.12 21.44
C GLN A 90 36.42 14.26 21.83
N PRO A 91 36.66 14.99 22.94
CA PRO A 91 35.93 16.23 23.19
C PRO A 91 36.35 17.30 22.18
N ILE A 92 35.38 18.00 21.57
CA ILE A 92 35.59 19.06 20.60
C ILE A 92 35.05 20.38 21.16
N HIS A 93 35.87 21.42 21.11
CA HIS A 93 35.47 22.80 21.37
C HIS A 93 35.28 23.54 20.04
N LEU A 94 34.10 24.10 19.83
CA LEU A 94 33.72 24.84 18.62
C LEU A 94 34.17 26.30 18.71
N ASN A 95 35.48 26.50 18.66
CA ASN A 95 36.13 27.82 18.67
C ASN A 95 36.27 28.45 17.27
N GLN A 96 36.18 27.64 16.21
CA GLN A 96 36.28 28.05 14.81
C GLN A 96 35.15 27.42 13.99
N GLU A 97 34.81 28.04 12.84
CA GLU A 97 33.79 27.48 11.94
C GLU A 97 34.25 26.20 11.23
N ALA A 98 35.55 26.05 10.96
CA ALA A 98 36.11 24.86 10.33
C ALA A 98 37.20 24.25 11.21
N ILE A 99 37.06 22.97 11.55
CA ILE A 99 38.00 22.18 12.34
C ILE A 99 38.48 21.03 11.45
N HIS A 100 39.76 21.00 11.14
CA HIS A 100 40.38 19.90 10.41
C HIS A 100 41.10 18.99 11.40
N LEU A 101 40.61 17.76 11.54
CA LEU A 101 41.25 16.71 12.29
C LEU A 101 42.27 16.01 11.39
N SER A 102 43.45 15.72 11.96
CA SER A 102 44.44 14.86 11.31
C SER A 102 43.87 13.46 11.07
N THR A 103 44.56 12.65 10.27
CA THR A 103 44.18 11.26 10.04
C THR A 103 44.02 10.50 11.36
N ILE A 104 42.84 9.90 11.56
CA ILE A 104 42.48 9.17 12.77
C ILE A 104 42.63 7.68 12.46
N ASN A 105 43.52 7.01 13.20
CA ASN A 105 43.72 5.57 13.12
C ASN A 105 42.76 4.88 14.09
N LEU A 106 41.84 4.07 13.58
CA LEU A 106 40.93 3.25 14.39
C LEU A 106 41.56 1.89 14.69
N LYS A 107 41.54 1.51 15.97
CA LYS A 107 42.07 0.23 16.45
C LYS A 107 41.04 -0.87 16.25
N THR A 108 41.49 -2.04 15.78
CA THR A 108 40.63 -3.23 15.70
C THR A 108 40.16 -3.62 17.10
N ASP A 109 38.88 -3.97 17.23
CA ASP A 109 38.33 -4.46 18.49
C ASP A 109 38.53 -5.98 18.60
N LEU A 110 39.57 -6.39 19.33
CA LEU A 110 39.92 -7.79 19.52
C LEU A 110 38.93 -8.54 20.44
N ASN A 111 38.08 -7.83 21.18
CA ASN A 111 37.09 -8.39 22.09
C ASN A 111 35.69 -8.47 21.48
N ALA A 112 35.53 -8.25 20.16
CA ALA A 112 34.22 -8.25 19.50
C ALA A 112 33.43 -9.58 19.61
N LEU A 113 34.09 -10.67 20.05
CA LEU A 113 33.51 -12.01 20.25
C LEU A 113 33.18 -12.34 21.72
N GLU A 114 33.70 -11.59 22.69
CA GLU A 114 33.28 -11.70 24.09
C GLU A 114 32.32 -10.54 24.38
N GLU A 115 31.09 -10.89 24.72
CA GLU A 115 29.99 -9.98 24.99
C GLU A 115 30.30 -9.11 26.22
N VAL A 116 31.11 -8.06 26.03
CA VAL A 116 31.25 -7.00 27.02
C VAL A 116 30.20 -5.94 26.71
N LEU A 117 29.15 -6.03 27.52
CA LEU A 117 28.02 -5.15 27.66
C LEU A 117 28.45 -3.69 27.96
N ILE A 118 28.99 -2.98 26.97
CA ILE A 118 29.27 -1.53 27.06
C ILE A 118 28.61 -0.81 25.88
N THR A 119 27.37 -0.39 26.11
CA THR A 119 26.75 0.86 25.64
C THR A 119 27.33 1.49 24.37
N SER A 120 27.24 0.82 23.22
CA SER A 120 27.34 1.52 21.93
C SER A 120 26.04 2.27 21.69
N ARG A 121 26.04 3.58 22.03
CA ARG A 121 24.93 4.52 21.76
C ARG A 121 24.94 5.04 20.32
N THR A 122 25.66 4.38 19.42
CA THR A 122 25.82 4.81 18.04
C THR A 122 24.45 4.99 17.41
N PRO A 123 24.06 6.23 17.03
CA PRO A 123 22.69 6.55 16.62
C PRO A 123 22.29 5.82 15.33
N VAL A 124 23.26 5.62 14.44
CA VAL A 124 23.10 4.96 13.15
C VAL A 124 24.30 4.06 12.90
N ARG A 125 24.05 2.77 12.67
CA ARG A 125 25.07 1.79 12.33
C ARG A 125 24.77 1.21 10.95
N ILE A 126 25.75 1.29 10.05
CA ILE A 126 25.66 0.65 8.74
C ILE A 126 26.43 -0.66 8.81
N LYS A 127 25.72 -1.76 8.65
CA LYS A 127 26.28 -3.08 8.33
C LYS A 127 26.08 -3.28 6.82
N LYS A 128 26.84 -4.21 6.22
CA LYS A 128 26.86 -4.49 4.77
C LYS A 128 25.48 -4.31 4.09
N ASP A 129 24.45 -5.01 4.55
CA ASP A 129 23.09 -4.98 3.99
C ASP A 129 22.03 -4.37 4.93
N THR A 130 22.45 -3.81 6.07
CA THR A 130 21.52 -3.39 7.14
C THR A 130 21.84 -1.99 7.64
N LEU A 131 20.85 -1.11 7.61
CA LEU A 131 20.87 0.17 8.30
C LEU A 131 20.16 0.01 9.65
N GLU A 132 20.89 0.20 10.74
CA GLU A 132 20.37 0.04 12.11
C GLU A 132 20.32 1.38 12.81
N PHE A 133 19.16 1.72 13.35
CA PHE A 133 18.91 2.93 14.12
C PHE A 133 18.73 2.59 15.60
N ASN A 134 19.53 3.21 16.47
CA ASN A 134 19.34 3.06 17.92
C ASN A 134 18.18 3.96 18.37
N VAL A 135 17.10 3.38 18.89
CA VAL A 135 15.88 4.12 19.26
C VAL A 135 16.14 5.16 20.36
N SER A 136 17.07 4.88 21.28
CA SER A 136 17.38 5.80 22.39
C SER A 136 18.00 7.13 21.93
N SER A 137 18.60 7.15 20.73
CA SER A 137 19.23 8.34 20.16
C SER A 137 18.24 9.30 19.49
N PHE A 138 17.00 8.86 19.24
CA PHE A 138 15.95 9.66 18.59
C PHE A 138 14.89 10.11 19.60
N LYS A 139 14.77 11.43 19.80
CA LYS A 139 13.75 12.00 20.68
C LYS A 139 12.38 11.94 19.99
N THR A 140 11.41 11.39 20.72
CA THR A 140 10.02 11.14 20.33
C THR A 140 9.12 11.54 21.48
N LYS A 141 7.82 11.75 21.24
CA LYS A 141 6.87 12.03 22.32
C LYS A 141 6.81 10.88 23.31
N LYS A 142 6.49 11.15 24.57
CA LYS A 142 6.58 10.15 25.64
C LYS A 142 5.67 8.94 25.42
N ASP A 143 4.51 9.16 24.83
CA ASP A 143 3.50 8.15 24.53
C ASP A 143 3.57 7.59 23.10
N ALA A 144 4.62 7.94 22.34
CA ALA A 144 4.79 7.56 20.93
C ALA A 144 4.68 6.04 20.70
N ASN A 145 3.98 5.70 19.62
CA ASN A 145 4.00 4.35 19.04
C ASN A 145 5.19 4.21 18.06
N ILE A 146 5.31 3.06 17.42
CA ILE A 146 6.37 2.82 16.43
C ILE A 146 6.20 3.72 15.21
N GLU A 147 4.98 4.03 14.77
CA GLU A 147 4.74 4.96 13.67
C GLU A 147 5.33 6.36 13.96
N ASP A 148 5.09 6.88 15.17
CA ASP A 148 5.65 8.16 15.64
C ASP A 148 7.20 8.11 15.71
N LEU A 149 7.77 6.96 16.06
CA LEU A 149 9.22 6.73 16.05
C LEU A 149 9.78 6.71 14.62
N LEU A 150 9.14 5.97 13.71
CA LEU A 150 9.56 5.85 12.31
C LEU A 150 9.57 7.22 11.64
N LYS A 151 8.59 8.09 11.92
CA LYS A 151 8.54 9.48 11.41
C LYS A 151 9.75 10.34 11.83
N GLN A 152 10.48 9.97 12.89
CA GLN A 152 11.71 10.65 13.31
C GLN A 152 12.98 10.09 12.67
N LEU A 153 12.90 8.91 12.03
CA LEU A 153 14.05 8.29 11.42
C LEU A 153 14.37 8.94 10.06
N PRO A 154 15.66 9.24 9.78
CA PRO A 154 16.08 9.80 8.51
C PRO A 154 15.67 8.92 7.32
N GLY A 155 15.07 9.53 6.30
CA GLY A 155 14.67 8.85 5.08
C GLY A 155 13.35 8.09 5.18
N VAL A 156 12.72 8.05 6.36
CA VAL A 156 11.44 7.38 6.55
C VAL A 156 10.30 8.37 6.38
N GLU A 157 9.33 8.00 5.56
CA GLU A 157 8.10 8.75 5.36
C GLU A 157 6.91 7.82 5.63
N VAL A 158 5.94 8.32 6.38
CA VAL A 158 4.71 7.59 6.69
C VAL A 158 3.53 8.44 6.27
N ASP A 159 2.71 7.92 5.37
CA ASP A 159 1.53 8.63 4.88
C ASP A 159 0.36 8.56 5.92
N PRO A 160 -0.71 9.34 5.74
CA PRO A 160 -1.87 9.29 6.64
C PRO A 160 -2.58 7.93 6.71
N LYS A 161 -2.41 7.05 5.71
CA LYS A 161 -2.96 5.69 5.69
C LYS A 161 -2.09 4.69 6.45
N GLY A 162 -0.89 5.09 6.89
CA GLY A 162 0.07 4.22 7.59
C GLY A 162 1.03 3.48 6.66
N ASN A 163 1.06 3.79 5.36
CA ASN A 163 2.06 3.23 4.45
C ASN A 163 3.42 3.86 4.75
N ILE A 164 4.44 3.02 4.84
CA ILE A 164 5.80 3.43 5.18
C ILE A 164 6.70 3.29 3.94
N THR A 165 7.47 4.33 3.66
CA THR A 165 8.56 4.28 2.68
C THR A 165 9.87 4.68 3.33
N ILE A 166 10.97 4.06 2.90
CA ILE A 166 12.32 4.37 3.37
C ILE A 166 13.18 4.69 2.16
N ASN A 167 13.65 5.93 2.06
CA ASN A 167 14.30 6.46 0.86
C ASN A 167 13.41 6.19 -0.38
N GLY A 168 12.11 6.47 -0.21
CA GLY A 168 10.99 6.19 -1.12
C GLY A 168 10.87 4.78 -1.68
N LYS A 169 11.55 3.81 -1.09
CA LYS A 169 11.29 2.38 -1.30
C LYS A 169 10.23 1.95 -0.32
N THR A 170 9.18 1.29 -0.80
CA THR A 170 8.07 0.82 0.03
C THR A 170 8.55 -0.21 1.03
N VAL A 171 8.06 -0.11 2.27
CA VAL A 171 8.22 -1.14 3.29
C VAL A 171 7.18 -2.23 3.07
N ASP A 172 7.66 -3.42 2.73
CA ASP A 172 6.80 -4.58 2.43
C ASP A 172 6.47 -5.40 3.68
N LYS A 173 7.38 -5.41 4.66
CA LYS A 173 7.27 -6.24 5.86
C LYS A 173 7.79 -5.51 7.09
N ILE A 174 7.08 -5.68 8.20
CA ILE A 174 7.54 -5.28 9.53
C ILE A 174 7.61 -6.53 10.40
N LEU A 175 8.79 -6.77 10.92
CA LEU A 175 9.10 -7.90 11.78
C LEU A 175 9.41 -7.39 13.18
N VAL A 176 9.15 -8.22 14.17
CA VAL A 176 9.58 -8.01 15.55
C VAL A 176 10.54 -9.15 15.88
N ASN A 177 11.78 -8.86 16.27
CA ASN A 177 12.84 -9.87 16.46
C ASN A 177 12.94 -10.89 15.31
N GLY A 178 12.82 -10.45 14.05
CA GLY A 178 12.94 -11.29 12.86
C GLY A 178 11.71 -12.16 12.53
N LYS A 179 10.64 -12.08 13.34
CA LYS A 179 9.42 -12.88 13.21
C LYS A 179 8.19 -11.98 12.97
N PRO A 180 7.17 -12.42 12.21
CA PRO A 180 5.94 -11.63 11.97
C PRO A 180 5.16 -11.30 13.24
N PHE A 181 4.30 -10.27 13.18
CA PHE A 181 3.42 -9.84 14.27
C PHE A 181 2.04 -9.48 13.70
N PHE A 182 1.03 -10.35 13.92
CA PHE A 182 -0.31 -10.27 13.31
C PHE A 182 -0.30 -10.18 11.76
N GLY A 183 0.39 -11.11 11.11
CA GLY A 183 0.36 -11.24 9.64
C GLY A 183 1.16 -10.17 8.90
N ASN A 184 0.63 -9.69 7.77
CA ASN A 184 1.30 -8.75 6.86
C ASN A 184 0.78 -7.31 6.96
N ASP A 185 -0.13 -6.98 7.88
CA ASP A 185 -0.59 -5.61 8.06
C ASP A 185 0.42 -4.81 8.93
N PRO A 186 1.23 -3.92 8.34
CA PRO A 186 2.21 -3.15 9.09
C PRO A 186 1.56 -2.18 10.09
N THR A 187 0.29 -1.81 9.90
CA THR A 187 -0.41 -0.83 10.73
C THR A 187 -0.75 -1.41 12.11
N ILE A 188 -1.08 -2.70 12.20
CA ILE A 188 -1.30 -3.38 13.48
C ILE A 188 -0.04 -3.33 14.33
N THR A 189 1.13 -3.59 13.72
CA THR A 189 2.41 -3.52 14.43
C THR A 189 2.79 -2.08 14.78
N THR A 190 2.74 -1.17 13.80
CA THR A 190 3.33 0.17 13.94
C THR A 190 2.50 1.12 14.79
N ARG A 191 1.17 1.00 14.75
CA ARG A 191 0.26 1.91 15.46
C ARG A 191 0.02 1.50 16.90
N ASN A 192 0.23 0.22 17.22
CA ASN A 192 -0.18 -0.36 18.49
C ASN A 192 1.00 -0.73 19.41
N LEU A 193 2.18 -1.07 18.88
CA LEU A 193 3.38 -1.25 19.70
C LEU A 193 3.94 0.09 20.18
N SER A 194 4.38 0.13 21.43
CA SER A 194 4.90 1.34 22.06
C SER A 194 6.42 1.46 21.83
N LYS A 195 6.96 2.67 21.64
CA LYS A 195 8.40 2.82 21.34
C LYS A 195 9.33 2.39 22.48
N ASP A 196 8.84 2.40 23.72
CA ASP A 196 9.63 2.16 24.92
C ASP A 196 10.07 0.71 25.06
N ILE A 197 9.41 -0.22 24.36
CA ILE A 197 9.83 -1.62 24.28
C ILE A 197 10.90 -1.90 23.21
N ILE A 198 11.12 -0.97 22.27
CA ILE A 198 12.05 -1.16 21.16
C ILE A 198 13.43 -0.59 21.46
N GLU A 199 14.46 -1.38 21.18
CA GLU A 199 15.87 -1.03 21.29
C GLU A 199 16.42 -0.43 20.00
N SER A 200 16.19 -1.12 18.88
CA SER A 200 16.70 -0.70 17.58
C SER A 200 15.71 -0.99 16.45
N VAL A 201 15.84 -0.22 15.36
CA VAL A 201 15.11 -0.41 14.10
C VAL A 201 16.12 -0.75 13.02
N GLN A 202 16.02 -1.96 12.46
CA GLN A 202 16.89 -2.46 11.39
C GLN A 202 16.14 -2.40 10.07
N ILE A 203 16.79 -1.87 9.04
CA ILE A 203 16.25 -1.73 7.69
C ILE A 203 17.13 -2.53 6.74
N THR A 204 16.53 -3.48 6.03
CA THR A 204 17.19 -4.34 5.04
C THR A 204 16.41 -4.36 3.73
N ASN A 205 17.03 -4.85 2.67
CA ASN A 205 16.28 -5.25 1.46
C ASN A 205 15.34 -6.40 1.81
N THR A 206 14.14 -6.39 1.23
CA THR A 206 13.18 -7.47 1.48
C THR A 206 13.66 -8.78 0.86
N LYS A 207 13.81 -9.81 1.70
CA LYS A 207 14.22 -11.17 1.31
C LYS A 207 13.12 -12.17 1.68
N THR A 208 12.90 -13.16 0.82
CA THR A 208 12.21 -14.40 1.22
C THR A 208 13.10 -15.20 2.18
N LYS A 209 12.53 -16.15 2.94
CA LYS A 209 13.31 -17.02 3.83
C LYS A 209 14.35 -17.83 3.05
N ALA A 210 13.98 -18.36 1.89
CA ALA A 210 14.88 -19.06 0.98
C ALA A 210 16.02 -18.17 0.44
N GLU A 211 15.73 -16.92 0.05
CA GLU A 211 16.78 -15.97 -0.40
C GLU A 211 17.72 -15.60 0.75
N ALA A 212 17.19 -15.35 1.94
CA ALA A 212 18.02 -15.07 3.13
C ALA A 212 18.93 -16.27 3.47
N PHE A 213 18.43 -17.49 3.32
CA PHE A 213 19.19 -18.73 3.52
C PHE A 213 20.25 -18.97 2.45
N ALA A 214 19.94 -18.69 1.18
CA ALA A 214 20.90 -18.78 0.07
C ALA A 214 21.93 -17.64 0.05
N GLY A 215 21.74 -16.59 0.87
CA GLY A 215 22.59 -15.40 0.87
C GLY A 215 22.32 -14.46 -0.31
N ASP A 216 21.16 -14.56 -0.94
CA ASP A 216 20.75 -13.67 -2.03
C ASP A 216 20.49 -12.24 -1.48
N GLU A 217 20.66 -11.24 -2.35
CA GLU A 217 20.51 -9.82 -1.98
C GLU A 217 19.03 -9.39 -1.80
N GLY A 218 18.08 -10.22 -2.24
CA GLY A 218 16.64 -9.97 -2.18
C GLY A 218 16.15 -8.91 -3.17
N ASN A 219 14.94 -8.42 -2.93
CA ASN A 219 14.38 -7.32 -3.69
C ASN A 219 14.97 -6.00 -3.22
N LYS A 220 15.76 -5.35 -4.09
CA LYS A 220 16.44 -4.08 -3.78
C LYS A 220 15.50 -2.88 -3.73
N ASP A 221 14.30 -2.97 -4.31
CA ASP A 221 13.32 -1.88 -4.40
C ASP A 221 12.26 -1.92 -3.29
N LYS A 222 12.25 -3.01 -2.49
CA LYS A 222 11.43 -3.16 -1.29
C LYS A 222 12.29 -3.22 -0.04
N LYS A 223 11.77 -2.69 1.07
CA LYS A 223 12.45 -2.69 2.37
C LYS A 223 11.68 -3.51 3.40
N THR A 224 12.43 -4.15 4.29
CA THR A 224 11.89 -4.78 5.50
C THR A 224 12.38 -4.00 6.71
N ILE A 225 11.46 -3.67 7.61
CA ILE A 225 11.78 -3.13 8.94
C ILE A 225 11.77 -4.30 9.93
N ASN A 226 12.84 -4.46 10.70
CA ASN A 226 12.88 -5.33 11.85
C ASN A 226 13.02 -4.50 13.13
N LEU A 227 12.08 -4.66 14.04
CA LEU A 227 12.04 -4.01 15.35
C LEU A 227 12.66 -4.96 16.38
N THR A 228 13.78 -4.57 16.98
CA THR A 228 14.41 -5.36 18.03
C THR A 228 13.92 -4.89 19.39
N ILE A 229 13.40 -5.80 20.21
CA ILE A 229 12.92 -5.52 21.57
C ILE A 229 14.12 -5.39 22.51
N LYS A 230 14.02 -4.53 23.52
CA LYS A 230 15.05 -4.41 24.57
C LYS A 230 15.22 -5.70 25.34
N ASN A 231 16.46 -6.14 25.59
CA ASN A 231 16.77 -7.36 26.35
C ASN A 231 16.04 -7.43 27.70
N LYS A 232 15.95 -6.34 28.46
CA LYS A 232 15.22 -6.31 29.75
C LYS A 232 13.70 -6.49 29.65
N ASN A 233 13.15 -6.51 28.43
CA ASN A 233 11.74 -6.71 28.13
C ASN A 233 11.52 -8.01 27.35
N SER A 234 12.53 -8.90 27.24
CA SER A 234 12.34 -10.21 26.61
C SER A 234 11.35 -11.08 27.39
N ASN A 235 11.25 -10.85 28.72
CA ASN A 235 10.32 -11.51 29.63
C ASN A 235 9.40 -10.47 30.27
N GLY A 236 8.14 -10.39 29.82
CA GLY A 236 7.22 -9.39 30.35
C GLY A 236 5.85 -9.31 29.68
N ILE A 237 4.95 -8.59 30.35
CA ILE A 237 3.58 -8.35 29.90
C ILE A 237 3.42 -6.87 29.58
N PHE A 238 2.95 -6.58 28.37
CA PHE A 238 2.62 -5.22 27.97
C PHE A 238 1.36 -5.16 27.12
N GLY A 239 0.61 -4.08 27.29
CA GLY A 239 -0.67 -3.94 26.62
C GLY A 239 -1.20 -2.52 26.65
N ARG A 240 -2.34 -2.35 25.99
CA ARG A 240 -3.06 -1.08 25.95
C ARG A 240 -4.55 -1.36 25.84
N VAL A 241 -5.33 -0.57 26.57
CA VAL A 241 -6.79 -0.57 26.49
C VAL A 241 -7.27 0.84 26.19
N ALA A 242 -8.37 0.97 25.45
CA ALA A 242 -9.01 2.22 25.14
C ALA A 242 -10.52 2.03 25.00
N ALA A 243 -11.29 3.04 25.41
CA ALA A 243 -12.73 3.09 25.20
C ALA A 243 -13.16 4.54 24.99
N GLY A 244 -14.18 4.76 24.17
CA GLY A 244 -14.72 6.08 23.89
C GLY A 244 -16.19 6.04 23.52
N SER A 245 -16.88 7.12 23.86
CA SER A 245 -18.29 7.35 23.55
C SER A 245 -18.48 8.77 23.05
N GLY A 246 -19.42 8.94 22.14
CA GLY A 246 -19.70 10.22 21.48
C GLY A 246 -21.16 10.43 21.14
N THR A 247 -21.47 11.63 20.68
CA THR A 247 -22.80 12.01 20.17
C THR A 247 -23.21 11.12 18.99
N ASN A 248 -24.49 11.08 18.66
CA ASN A 248 -25.03 10.25 17.57
C ASN A 248 -24.71 8.74 17.75
N ARG A 249 -24.69 8.28 19.01
CA ARG A 249 -24.40 6.88 19.41
C ARG A 249 -23.06 6.38 18.88
N ARG A 250 -22.07 7.26 18.73
CA ARG A 250 -20.73 6.88 18.29
C ARG A 250 -19.95 6.25 19.43
N TYR A 251 -19.22 5.17 19.17
CA TYR A 251 -18.39 4.50 20.16
C TYR A 251 -17.10 3.95 19.54
N MET A 252 -16.13 3.70 20.40
CA MET A 252 -14.95 2.90 20.10
C MET A 252 -14.52 2.12 21.34
N PHE A 253 -13.93 0.95 21.14
CA PHE A 253 -13.11 0.28 22.15
C PHE A 253 -11.98 -0.49 21.46
N ALA A 254 -10.86 -0.63 22.15
CA ALA A 254 -9.71 -1.39 21.68
C ALA A 254 -8.91 -1.91 22.87
N GLY A 255 -8.41 -3.13 22.78
CA GLY A 255 -7.58 -3.79 23.77
C GLY A 255 -6.53 -4.64 23.07
N MET A 256 -5.30 -4.59 23.57
CA MET A 256 -4.21 -5.45 23.10
C MET A 256 -3.34 -5.85 24.29
N LEU A 257 -3.00 -7.14 24.37
CA LEU A 257 -2.13 -7.72 25.38
C LEU A 257 -1.04 -8.54 24.68
N ASN A 258 0.19 -8.45 25.18
CA ASN A 258 1.33 -9.17 24.66
C ASN A 258 2.09 -9.77 25.84
N LEU A 259 2.41 -11.06 25.73
CA LEU A 259 3.15 -11.87 26.70
C LEU A 259 4.40 -12.38 26.00
N PHE A 260 5.57 -11.91 26.42
CA PHE A 260 6.85 -12.34 25.88
C PHE A 260 7.61 -13.15 26.92
N ASP A 261 8.17 -14.27 26.48
CA ASP A 261 9.06 -15.16 27.23
C ASP A 261 10.17 -15.63 26.27
N ASP A 262 11.22 -14.82 26.16
CA ASP A 262 12.34 -14.95 25.23
C ASP A 262 11.92 -15.24 23.77
N ASP A 263 11.97 -16.51 23.34
CA ASP A 263 11.62 -16.94 21.97
C ASP A 263 10.10 -17.07 21.75
N GLN A 264 9.35 -17.27 22.84
CA GLN A 264 7.89 -17.44 22.85
C GLN A 264 7.18 -16.09 22.98
N ARG A 265 6.17 -15.87 22.14
CA ARG A 265 5.34 -14.67 22.17
C ARG A 265 3.88 -15.02 21.93
N ILE A 266 3.03 -14.50 22.80
CA ILE A 266 1.58 -14.62 22.71
C ILE A 266 1.00 -13.21 22.70
N SER A 267 0.24 -12.88 21.67
CA SER A 267 -0.41 -11.58 21.54
C SER A 267 -1.90 -11.75 21.29
N MET A 268 -2.73 -10.95 21.94
CA MET A 268 -4.18 -10.95 21.78
C MET A 268 -4.66 -9.53 21.57
N LEU A 269 -5.66 -9.35 20.70
CA LEU A 269 -6.32 -8.06 20.48
C LEU A 269 -7.83 -8.23 20.34
N ALA A 270 -8.55 -7.19 20.71
CA ALA A 270 -10.00 -7.06 20.52
C ALA A 270 -10.36 -5.58 20.38
N GLY A 271 -11.21 -5.21 19.43
CA GLY A 271 -11.67 -3.83 19.29
C GLY A 271 -12.90 -3.71 18.41
N GLY A 272 -13.59 -2.59 18.52
CA GLY A 272 -14.75 -2.29 17.69
C GLY A 272 -15.11 -0.81 17.69
N ASN A 273 -15.73 -0.34 16.61
CA ASN A 273 -16.14 1.05 16.44
C ASN A 273 -17.23 1.23 15.38
N ASN A 274 -17.96 2.33 15.44
CA ASN A 274 -18.85 2.81 14.37
C ASN A 274 -18.44 4.20 13.87
N THR A 275 -17.13 4.47 13.90
CA THR A 275 -16.50 5.73 13.51
C THR A 275 -15.86 5.66 12.12
N ASN A 276 -16.30 4.70 11.29
CA ASN A 276 -15.81 4.46 9.93
C ASN A 276 -14.33 4.09 9.86
N SER A 277 -13.85 3.30 10.83
CA SER A 277 -12.49 2.73 10.82
C SER A 277 -12.57 1.22 10.61
N PRO A 278 -12.27 0.68 9.41
CA PRO A 278 -12.51 -0.72 9.05
C PRO A 278 -11.50 -1.72 9.64
N GLY A 279 -10.62 -1.33 10.57
CA GLY A 279 -9.62 -2.23 11.16
C GLY A 279 -9.32 -1.92 12.63
N PHE A 280 -8.44 -2.74 13.22
CA PHE A 280 -8.01 -2.58 14.62
C PHE A 280 -7.03 -1.42 14.79
N GLY A 281 -7.34 -0.49 15.70
CA GLY A 281 -6.42 0.58 16.08
C GLY A 281 -6.85 1.34 17.33
N PHE A 282 -5.89 1.86 18.08
CA PHE A 282 -6.15 2.71 19.26
C PHE A 282 -6.44 4.18 18.94
N LYS A 283 -6.32 4.57 17.67
CA LYS A 283 -6.67 5.90 17.17
C LYS A 283 -7.78 5.73 16.14
N SER A 284 -8.91 6.42 16.33
CA SER A 284 -9.91 6.57 15.27
C SER A 284 -9.34 7.49 14.20
N ASP A 285 -8.68 6.92 13.20
CA ASP A 285 -8.33 7.64 11.99
C ASP A 285 -9.60 7.99 11.20
N HIS A 286 -9.55 9.12 10.51
CA HIS A 286 -10.67 9.59 9.70
C HIS A 286 -10.79 8.70 8.45
N GLY A 287 -11.61 7.66 8.51
CA GLY A 287 -11.99 6.92 7.32
C GLY A 287 -12.84 7.81 6.41
N GLY A 288 -12.23 8.29 5.32
CA GLY A 288 -12.97 8.76 4.17
C GLY A 288 -13.55 7.56 3.43
N GLY A 289 -14.80 7.66 2.97
CA GLY A 289 -15.50 6.56 2.31
C GLY A 289 -16.99 6.87 2.17
N GLU A 290 -17.66 6.08 1.34
CA GLU A 290 -19.12 6.10 1.17
C GLU A 290 -19.73 5.12 2.18
N GLY A 291 -20.81 5.52 2.85
CA GLY A 291 -21.49 4.71 3.87
C GLY A 291 -20.99 4.93 5.30
N ILE A 292 -21.69 4.32 6.26
CA ILE A 292 -21.33 4.26 7.67
C ILE A 292 -20.89 2.85 8.00
N ILE A 293 -19.59 2.68 8.28
CA ILE A 293 -19.03 1.38 8.65
C ILE A 293 -19.01 1.24 10.17
N THR A 294 -19.62 0.15 10.65
CA THR A 294 -19.43 -0.42 11.99
C THR A 294 -18.54 -1.64 11.84
N SER A 295 -17.53 -1.79 12.70
CA SER A 295 -16.59 -2.92 12.64
C SER A 295 -16.23 -3.45 14.02
N GLN A 296 -15.93 -4.73 14.08
CA GLN A 296 -15.42 -5.47 15.24
C GLN A 296 -14.27 -6.36 14.78
N ASN A 297 -13.22 -6.46 15.59
CA ASN A 297 -12.02 -7.19 15.25
C ASN A 297 -11.48 -7.93 16.47
N TYR A 298 -11.10 -9.18 16.29
CA TYR A 298 -10.45 -10.00 17.30
C TYR A 298 -9.25 -10.71 16.69
N GLY A 299 -8.19 -10.88 17.45
CA GLY A 299 -7.00 -11.54 16.93
C GLY A 299 -6.17 -12.20 18.01
N ALA A 300 -5.53 -13.30 17.63
CA ALA A 300 -4.53 -13.97 18.43
C ALA A 300 -3.31 -14.28 17.56
N ASN A 301 -2.12 -14.09 18.12
CA ASN A 301 -0.85 -14.40 17.49
C ASN A 301 0.00 -15.22 18.47
N TYR A 302 0.54 -16.33 17.99
CA TYR A 302 1.48 -17.18 18.70
C TYR A 302 2.73 -17.35 17.85
N VAL A 303 3.90 -17.19 18.46
CA VAL A 303 5.19 -17.36 17.80
C VAL A 303 6.15 -18.03 18.77
N ASP A 304 6.88 -19.04 18.31
CA ASP A 304 7.85 -19.78 19.13
C ASP A 304 8.99 -20.33 18.27
N THR A 305 10.13 -20.64 18.89
CA THR A 305 11.29 -21.28 18.25
C THR A 305 11.74 -22.48 19.08
N PHE A 306 11.58 -23.69 18.52
CA PHE A 306 11.99 -24.95 19.15
C PHE A 306 13.39 -25.35 18.70
N GLU A 307 14.30 -25.54 19.67
CA GLU A 307 15.68 -26.01 19.48
C GLU A 307 16.49 -25.23 18.41
N LYS A 308 16.12 -23.97 18.13
CA LYS A 308 16.68 -23.14 17.03
C LYS A 308 16.59 -23.76 15.63
N LYS A 309 15.80 -24.83 15.47
CA LYS A 309 15.61 -25.54 14.19
C LYS A 309 14.22 -25.33 13.61
N LEU A 310 13.22 -25.13 14.45
CA LEU A 310 11.82 -25.01 14.05
C LEU A 310 11.25 -23.69 14.57
N ASP A 311 10.99 -22.75 13.65
CA ASP A 311 10.18 -21.57 13.96
C ASP A 311 8.73 -21.86 13.61
N ILE A 312 7.83 -21.63 14.57
CA ILE A 312 6.38 -21.72 14.36
C ILE A 312 5.77 -20.33 14.53
N SER A 313 4.86 -19.98 13.63
CA SER A 313 3.96 -18.85 13.79
C SER A 313 2.54 -19.26 13.49
N ALA A 314 1.60 -18.91 14.35
CA ALA A 314 0.18 -19.09 14.14
C ALA A 314 -0.53 -17.75 14.37
N ASN A 315 -1.38 -17.35 13.44
CA ASN A 315 -2.20 -16.15 13.53
C ASN A 315 -3.64 -16.54 13.29
N TYR A 316 -4.53 -16.02 14.12
CA TYR A 316 -5.95 -16.02 13.90
C TYR A 316 -6.45 -14.58 13.95
N PHE A 317 -7.24 -14.17 12.96
CA PHE A 317 -7.85 -12.86 12.92
C PHE A 317 -9.28 -12.95 12.39
N HIS A 318 -10.20 -12.43 13.19
CA HIS A 318 -11.63 -12.31 12.90
C HIS A 318 -11.97 -10.83 12.73
N SER A 319 -12.72 -10.51 11.67
CA SER A 319 -13.15 -9.16 11.34
C SER A 319 -14.60 -9.21 10.89
N ASP A 320 -15.45 -8.54 11.65
CA ASP A 320 -16.86 -8.34 11.36
C ASP A 320 -17.07 -6.87 10.97
N SER A 321 -17.86 -6.62 9.94
CA SER A 321 -18.21 -5.27 9.55
C SER A 321 -19.58 -5.17 8.91
N ARG A 322 -20.28 -4.08 9.18
CA ARG A 322 -21.53 -3.70 8.54
C ARG A 322 -21.42 -2.30 7.96
N SER A 323 -21.83 -2.14 6.72
CA SER A 323 -21.78 -0.88 5.98
C SER A 323 -23.16 -0.52 5.43
N GLU A 324 -23.71 0.58 5.93
CA GLU A 324 -24.98 1.14 5.45
C GLU A 324 -24.71 2.34 4.54
N ASN A 325 -25.27 2.35 3.34
CA ASN A 325 -25.03 3.39 2.35
C ASN A 325 -26.27 3.70 1.52
N GLU A 326 -26.70 4.95 1.56
CA GLU A 326 -27.75 5.48 0.68
C GLU A 326 -27.07 6.30 -0.41
N LYS A 327 -27.46 6.11 -1.66
CA LYS A 327 -26.94 6.82 -2.82
C LYS A 327 -28.07 7.46 -3.60
N THR A 328 -27.80 8.65 -4.09
CA THR A 328 -28.61 9.30 -5.11
C THR A 328 -27.71 9.72 -6.27
N ALA A 329 -28.19 9.50 -7.48
CA ALA A 329 -27.49 9.85 -8.69
C ALA A 329 -28.42 10.52 -9.69
N GLN A 330 -27.86 11.49 -10.42
CA GLN A 330 -28.48 12.07 -11.61
C GLN A 330 -27.47 11.97 -12.74
N ARG A 331 -27.84 11.32 -13.82
CA ARG A 331 -27.00 11.14 -14.99
C ARG A 331 -27.68 11.74 -16.22
N THR A 332 -26.99 12.65 -16.91
CA THR A 332 -27.42 13.20 -18.21
C THR A 332 -26.58 12.55 -19.30
N TYR A 333 -27.21 11.71 -20.11
CA TYR A 333 -26.58 11.10 -21.27
C TYR A 333 -26.66 12.04 -22.47
N THR A 334 -25.57 12.18 -23.21
CA THR A 334 -25.53 12.93 -24.46
C THR A 334 -25.36 11.93 -25.60
N LEU A 335 -26.37 11.86 -26.47
CA LEU A 335 -26.36 11.12 -27.72
C LEU A 335 -26.10 12.10 -28.87
N PRO A 336 -25.71 11.63 -30.08
CA PRO A 336 -25.43 12.53 -31.21
C PRO A 336 -26.57 13.50 -31.55
N ASN A 337 -27.83 13.06 -31.38
CA ASN A 337 -29.02 13.82 -31.78
C ASN A 337 -30.02 14.11 -30.64
N SER A 338 -29.73 13.67 -29.40
CA SER A 338 -30.64 13.83 -28.26
C SER A 338 -29.92 13.73 -26.92
N LYS A 339 -30.60 14.05 -25.83
CA LYS A 339 -30.18 13.76 -24.46
C LYS A 339 -31.32 13.09 -23.70
N TYR A 340 -30.94 12.41 -22.63
CA TYR A 340 -31.90 11.93 -21.67
C TYR A 340 -31.27 11.98 -20.28
N ILE A 341 -32.11 12.14 -19.26
CA ILE A 341 -31.72 12.23 -17.86
C ILE A 341 -32.24 10.99 -17.15
N SER A 342 -31.35 10.30 -16.44
CA SER A 342 -31.69 9.24 -15.50
C SER A 342 -31.48 9.75 -14.07
N ASN A 343 -32.48 9.58 -13.23
CA ASN A 343 -32.39 9.79 -11.79
C ASN A 343 -32.49 8.43 -11.10
N SER A 344 -31.54 8.11 -10.23
CA SER A 344 -31.57 6.87 -9.46
C SER A 344 -31.30 7.08 -7.97
N GLY A 345 -31.95 6.26 -7.16
CA GLY A 345 -31.71 6.13 -5.73
C GLY A 345 -31.39 4.68 -5.41
N SER A 346 -30.48 4.43 -4.48
CA SER A 346 -30.23 3.07 -3.99
C SER A 346 -29.81 3.04 -2.54
N ASN A 347 -30.34 2.10 -1.77
CA ASN A 347 -29.87 1.78 -0.43
C ASN A 347 -29.15 0.43 -0.47
N LEU A 348 -27.98 0.38 0.15
CA LEU A 348 -27.13 -0.79 0.26
C LEU A 348 -26.81 -1.03 1.73
N ASP A 349 -27.18 -2.18 2.26
CA ASP A 349 -26.66 -2.72 3.52
C ASP A 349 -25.76 -3.90 3.18
N ASN A 350 -24.53 -3.87 3.71
CA ASN A 350 -23.53 -4.89 3.46
C ASN A 350 -22.93 -5.35 4.78
N GLU A 351 -23.19 -6.59 5.14
CA GLU A 351 -22.59 -7.28 6.28
C GLU A 351 -21.50 -8.23 5.79
N THR A 352 -20.33 -8.20 6.41
CA THR A 352 -19.18 -9.03 6.05
C THR A 352 -18.54 -9.59 7.30
N ASP A 353 -18.53 -10.91 7.41
CA ASP A 353 -17.92 -11.68 8.49
C ASP A 353 -16.72 -12.46 7.95
N ASN A 354 -15.52 -12.16 8.43
CA ASN A 354 -14.28 -12.70 7.91
C ASN A 354 -13.46 -13.39 9.01
N HIS A 355 -13.09 -14.65 8.74
CA HIS A 355 -12.15 -15.42 9.53
C HIS A 355 -10.88 -15.70 8.72
N SER A 356 -9.73 -15.53 9.35
CA SER A 356 -8.43 -15.86 8.75
C SER A 356 -7.53 -16.58 9.73
N VAL A 357 -6.92 -17.67 9.27
CA VAL A 357 -5.93 -18.46 10.00
C VAL A 357 -4.68 -18.55 9.12
N ASP A 358 -3.57 -17.98 9.58
CA ASP A 358 -2.28 -18.06 8.90
C ASP A 358 -1.28 -18.81 9.76
N LEU A 359 -0.74 -19.91 9.23
CA LEU A 359 0.31 -20.68 9.88
C LEU A 359 1.63 -20.52 9.11
N GLY A 360 2.74 -20.65 9.81
CA GLY A 360 4.07 -20.57 9.26
C GLY A 360 5.00 -21.53 9.97
N PHE A 361 5.72 -22.33 9.20
CA PHE A 361 6.70 -23.29 9.67
C PHE A 361 8.00 -23.04 8.93
N ASN A 362 9.08 -22.77 9.66
CA ASN A 362 10.43 -22.72 9.09
C ASN A 362 11.27 -23.81 9.74
N ILE A 363 11.62 -24.83 8.97
CA ILE A 363 12.34 -26.02 9.42
C ILE A 363 13.75 -25.98 8.82
N SER A 364 14.72 -25.66 9.66
CA SER A 364 16.15 -25.74 9.33
C SER A 364 16.63 -27.14 9.69
N VAL A 365 16.68 -28.04 8.70
CA VAL A 365 17.11 -29.43 8.90
C VAL A 365 18.61 -29.48 9.22
N ASP A 366 19.40 -28.73 8.45
CA ASP A 366 20.85 -28.52 8.61
C ASP A 366 21.24 -27.16 8.00
N SER A 367 22.54 -26.84 7.95
CA SER A 367 23.06 -25.58 7.38
C SER A 367 22.86 -25.44 5.86
N THR A 368 22.38 -26.49 5.19
CA THR A 368 22.21 -26.58 3.74
C THR A 368 20.77 -26.83 3.30
N LEU A 369 19.87 -27.29 4.17
CA LEU A 369 18.47 -27.59 3.84
C LEU A 369 17.49 -26.80 4.72
N LEU A 370 16.70 -25.96 4.05
CA LEU A 370 15.60 -25.19 4.65
C LEU A 370 14.27 -25.57 3.99
N ILE A 371 13.26 -25.84 4.82
CA ILE A 371 11.89 -26.05 4.39
C ILE A 371 11.03 -24.95 5.01
N ASN A 372 10.30 -24.20 4.18
CA ASN A 372 9.35 -23.19 4.62
C ASN A 372 7.95 -23.61 4.14
N MET A 373 6.99 -23.68 5.05
CA MET A 373 5.60 -23.98 4.74
C MET A 373 4.71 -22.90 5.34
N SER A 374 3.71 -22.43 4.59
CA SER A 374 2.81 -21.38 5.05
C SER A 374 1.40 -21.61 4.53
N PRO A 375 0.60 -22.46 5.20
CA PRO A 375 -0.81 -22.62 4.88
C PRO A 375 -1.62 -21.45 5.46
N SER A 376 -2.60 -21.02 4.69
CA SER A 376 -3.52 -19.92 5.00
C SER A 376 -4.94 -20.39 4.68
N PHE A 377 -5.84 -20.15 5.61
CA PHE A 377 -7.26 -20.44 5.50
C PHE A 377 -8.01 -19.15 5.72
N LYS A 378 -8.90 -18.80 4.79
CA LYS A 378 -9.75 -17.62 4.90
C LYS A 378 -11.17 -18.00 4.54
N THR A 379 -12.10 -17.58 5.38
CA THR A 379 -13.53 -17.72 5.14
C THR A 379 -14.16 -16.35 5.24
N THR A 380 -15.02 -15.99 4.31
CA THR A 380 -15.74 -14.72 4.31
C THR A 380 -17.19 -14.99 3.97
N ASN A 381 -18.10 -14.65 4.87
CA ASN A 381 -19.52 -14.60 4.57
C ASN A 381 -19.93 -13.15 4.33
N THR A 382 -20.61 -12.88 3.22
CA THR A 382 -21.05 -11.54 2.83
C THR A 382 -22.54 -11.57 2.56
N LYS A 383 -23.29 -10.68 3.21
CA LYS A 383 -24.72 -10.48 2.97
C LYS A 383 -24.93 -9.07 2.45
N ILE A 384 -25.54 -8.99 1.27
CA ILE A 384 -25.83 -7.74 0.59
C ILE A 384 -27.33 -7.61 0.38
N GLU A 385 -27.89 -6.57 0.96
CA GLU A 385 -29.25 -6.12 0.69
C GLU A 385 -29.18 -4.83 -0.13
N THR A 386 -29.78 -4.85 -1.31
CA THR A 386 -29.87 -3.66 -2.17
C THR A 386 -31.33 -3.38 -2.51
N SER A 387 -31.73 -2.13 -2.35
CA SER A 387 -32.96 -1.60 -2.95
C SER A 387 -32.57 -0.45 -3.86
N SER A 388 -33.18 -0.38 -5.04
CA SER A 388 -32.88 0.66 -6.01
C SER A 388 -34.10 1.04 -6.83
N ASP A 389 -34.15 2.31 -7.18
CA ASP A 389 -35.15 2.87 -8.07
C ASP A 389 -34.45 3.75 -9.11
N GLU A 390 -34.91 3.69 -10.35
CA GLU A 390 -34.40 4.51 -11.44
C GLU A 390 -35.57 5.05 -12.27
N THR A 391 -35.44 6.30 -12.72
CA THR A 391 -36.38 6.87 -13.68
C THR A 391 -35.65 7.68 -14.76
N SER A 392 -35.92 7.36 -16.02
CA SER A 392 -35.34 8.06 -17.17
C SER A 392 -36.35 9.01 -17.83
N ARG A 393 -35.87 10.15 -18.31
CA ARG A 393 -36.64 11.18 -19.02
C ARG A 393 -35.93 11.65 -20.28
N ASP A 394 -36.68 11.89 -21.35
CA ASP A 394 -36.16 12.46 -22.59
C ASP A 394 -35.88 13.98 -22.48
N ASP A 395 -35.39 14.58 -23.56
CA ASP A 395 -35.13 16.02 -23.70
C ASP A 395 -36.35 16.92 -23.43
N LYS A 396 -37.56 16.38 -23.58
CA LYS A 396 -38.82 17.08 -23.34
C LYS A 396 -39.35 16.83 -21.92
N ASN A 397 -38.55 16.17 -21.08
CA ASN A 397 -38.88 15.79 -19.71
C ASN A 397 -40.02 14.76 -19.61
N THR A 398 -40.25 13.98 -20.67
CA THR A 398 -41.21 12.86 -20.71
C THR A 398 -40.57 11.61 -20.14
N VAL A 399 -41.26 10.89 -19.26
CA VAL A 399 -40.75 9.63 -18.71
C VAL A 399 -40.65 8.57 -19.81
N THR A 400 -39.46 8.00 -20.01
CA THR A 400 -39.23 6.95 -21.02
C THR A 400 -39.17 5.56 -20.40
N ASN A 401 -38.68 5.44 -19.16
CA ASN A 401 -38.74 4.21 -18.38
C ASN A 401 -38.67 4.49 -16.88
N GLN A 402 -39.17 3.55 -16.09
CA GLN A 402 -39.03 3.50 -14.65
C GLN A 402 -38.70 2.08 -14.23
N SER A 403 -37.80 1.90 -13.26
CA SER A 403 -37.44 0.59 -12.73
C SER A 403 -37.33 0.65 -11.21
N SER A 404 -37.78 -0.40 -10.54
CA SER A 404 -37.53 -0.66 -9.12
C SER A 404 -36.98 -2.08 -8.97
N ALA A 405 -35.95 -2.26 -8.14
CA ALA A 405 -35.34 -3.55 -7.89
C ALA A 405 -34.95 -3.69 -6.42
N SER A 406 -35.22 -4.87 -5.85
CA SER A 406 -34.76 -5.29 -4.53
C SER A 406 -34.02 -6.62 -4.69
N SER A 407 -32.82 -6.72 -4.11
CA SER A 407 -32.03 -7.94 -4.11
C SER A 407 -31.48 -8.26 -2.72
N PHE A 408 -31.48 -9.55 -2.37
CA PHE A 408 -30.75 -10.09 -1.24
C PHE A 408 -29.80 -11.17 -1.75
N ALA A 409 -28.49 -10.97 -1.55
CA ALA A 409 -27.47 -11.92 -1.91
C ALA A 409 -26.66 -12.34 -0.68
N GLU A 410 -26.54 -13.65 -0.44
CA GLU A 410 -25.61 -14.21 0.54
C GLU A 410 -24.51 -14.97 -0.20
N THR A 411 -23.26 -14.58 0.04
CA THR A 411 -22.07 -15.14 -0.59
C THR A 411 -21.12 -15.69 0.46
N MET A 412 -20.82 -16.98 0.36
CA MET A 412 -19.80 -17.65 1.16
C MET A 412 -18.55 -17.91 0.34
N ASP A 413 -17.44 -17.28 0.73
CA ASP A 413 -16.13 -17.46 0.14
C ASP A 413 -15.22 -18.28 1.07
N GLU A 414 -14.67 -19.37 0.57
CA GLU A 414 -13.68 -20.20 1.25
C GLU A 414 -12.40 -20.26 0.42
N ASN A 415 -11.29 -19.81 1.00
CA ASN A 415 -9.96 -19.85 0.40
C ASN A 415 -9.02 -20.67 1.28
N PHE A 416 -8.39 -21.68 0.67
CA PHE A 416 -7.22 -22.34 1.22
C PHE A 416 -6.05 -22.14 0.28
N ARG A 417 -4.94 -21.62 0.80
CA ARG A 417 -3.68 -21.51 0.07
C ARG A 417 -2.55 -22.11 0.88
N ASN A 418 -1.70 -22.91 0.25
CA ASN A 418 -0.48 -23.41 0.87
C ASN A 418 0.72 -23.16 -0.02
N ASN A 419 1.73 -22.49 0.53
CA ASN A 419 3.04 -22.33 -0.09
C ASN A 419 4.05 -23.22 0.62
N LEU A 420 4.80 -24.00 -0.16
CA LEU A 420 5.90 -24.84 0.29
C LEU A 420 7.15 -24.48 -0.51
N ASP A 421 8.18 -23.99 0.18
CA ASP A 421 9.50 -23.74 -0.37
C ASP A 421 10.49 -24.74 0.24
N VAL A 422 11.21 -25.46 -0.61
CA VAL A 422 12.32 -26.33 -0.20
C VAL A 422 13.57 -25.83 -0.89
N THR A 423 14.57 -25.45 -0.11
CA THR A 423 15.85 -24.95 -0.61
C THR A 423 16.98 -25.82 -0.10
N LYS A 424 17.71 -26.45 -1.02
CA LYS A 424 18.94 -27.20 -0.73
C LYS A 424 20.14 -26.48 -1.33
N LEU A 425 21.09 -26.09 -0.50
CA LEU A 425 22.37 -25.52 -0.90
C LEU A 425 23.36 -26.64 -1.23
N PHE A 426 24.23 -26.41 -2.21
CA PHE A 426 25.30 -27.33 -2.58
C PHE A 426 26.63 -26.59 -2.75
N GLY A 427 27.72 -27.20 -2.27
CA GLY A 427 29.06 -26.60 -2.33
C GLY A 427 29.16 -25.25 -1.60
N ASN A 428 30.25 -24.52 -1.82
CA ASN A 428 30.57 -23.29 -1.09
C ASN A 428 30.40 -21.99 -1.90
N ASN A 429 29.82 -22.08 -3.11
CA ASN A 429 29.83 -20.99 -4.10
C ASN A 429 28.45 -20.42 -4.45
N GLY A 430 27.42 -20.69 -3.64
CA GLY A 430 26.06 -20.17 -3.85
C GLY A 430 25.20 -21.00 -4.83
N ALA A 431 25.54 -22.29 -5.03
CA ALA A 431 24.69 -23.20 -5.80
C ALA A 431 23.52 -23.68 -4.94
N TYR A 432 22.34 -23.84 -5.55
CA TYR A 432 21.17 -24.39 -4.88
C TYR A 432 20.23 -25.12 -5.83
N LEU A 433 19.40 -25.98 -5.26
CA LEU A 433 18.15 -26.45 -5.84
C LEU A 433 17.01 -25.89 -5.00
N LYS A 434 16.07 -25.22 -5.67
CA LYS A 434 14.88 -24.64 -5.06
C LYS A 434 13.65 -25.23 -5.70
N LEU A 435 12.76 -25.77 -4.87
CA LEU A 435 11.42 -26.18 -5.24
C LEU A 435 10.43 -25.25 -4.54
N HIS A 436 9.55 -24.63 -5.31
CA HIS A 436 8.41 -23.88 -4.80
C HIS A 436 7.14 -24.55 -5.28
N VAL A 437 6.23 -24.87 -4.37
CA VAL A 437 4.90 -25.42 -4.68
C VAL A 437 3.85 -24.54 -4.02
N SER A 438 2.89 -24.07 -4.80
CA SER A 438 1.73 -23.32 -4.33
C SER A 438 0.46 -24.07 -4.74
N ASN A 439 -0.41 -24.31 -3.78
CA ASN A 439 -1.72 -24.90 -3.99
C ASN A 439 -2.77 -23.91 -3.52
N GLU A 440 -3.81 -23.71 -4.31
CA GLU A 440 -4.89 -22.81 -3.98
C GLU A 440 -6.24 -23.42 -4.33
N TYR A 441 -7.17 -23.33 -3.39
CA TYR A 441 -8.54 -23.80 -3.55
C TYR A 441 -9.44 -22.65 -3.11
N ASN A 442 -10.25 -22.14 -4.05
CA ASN A 442 -11.26 -21.14 -3.79
C ASN A 442 -12.63 -21.72 -4.11
N THR A 443 -13.56 -21.59 -3.19
CA THR A 443 -14.98 -21.85 -3.42
C THR A 443 -15.73 -20.57 -3.10
N THR A 444 -16.56 -20.13 -4.03
CA THR A 444 -17.54 -19.06 -3.82
C THR A 444 -18.90 -19.66 -4.12
N GLU A 445 -19.79 -19.66 -3.13
CA GLU A 445 -21.18 -20.07 -3.30
C GLU A 445 -22.05 -18.83 -3.03
N THR A 446 -23.07 -18.61 -3.85
CA THR A 446 -23.92 -17.42 -3.78
C THR A 446 -25.36 -17.77 -4.08
N ASP A 447 -26.25 -17.38 -3.17
CA ASP A 447 -27.69 -17.37 -3.43
C ASP A 447 -28.14 -15.91 -3.54
N ASP A 448 -28.74 -15.54 -4.67
CA ASP A 448 -29.23 -14.19 -4.97
C ASP A 448 -30.72 -14.23 -5.30
N TYR A 449 -31.50 -13.52 -4.50
CA TYR A 449 -32.93 -13.33 -4.66
C TYR A 449 -33.18 -11.95 -5.23
N LEU A 450 -33.73 -11.86 -6.44
CA LEU A 450 -34.02 -10.61 -7.12
C LEU A 450 -35.53 -10.48 -7.37
N THR A 451 -36.09 -9.36 -6.93
CA THR A 451 -37.39 -8.88 -7.40
C THR A 451 -37.19 -7.55 -8.12
N SER A 452 -37.61 -7.46 -9.37
CA SER A 452 -37.58 -6.20 -10.11
C SER A 452 -38.80 -6.01 -11.00
N GLU A 453 -39.15 -4.75 -11.21
CA GLU A 453 -40.17 -4.32 -12.15
C GLU A 453 -39.61 -3.16 -12.97
N THR A 454 -39.65 -3.29 -14.28
CA THR A 454 -39.24 -2.24 -15.21
C THR A 454 -40.39 -1.95 -16.16
N THR A 455 -40.86 -0.71 -16.18
CA THR A 455 -41.89 -0.23 -17.11
C THR A 455 -41.24 0.68 -18.15
N ILE A 456 -41.40 0.33 -19.42
CA ILE A 456 -40.95 1.10 -20.58
C ILE A 456 -42.17 1.86 -21.13
N PHE A 457 -42.02 3.16 -21.29
CA PHE A 457 -43.04 4.05 -21.86
C PHE A 457 -42.65 4.45 -23.29
N GLY A 458 -43.63 4.72 -24.15
CA GLY A 458 -43.39 5.20 -25.52
C GLY A 458 -44.15 4.43 -26.58
N ALA A 459 -43.51 4.19 -27.73
CA ALA A 459 -44.15 3.60 -28.91
C ALA A 459 -44.53 2.12 -28.71
N ASN A 460 -43.75 1.37 -27.93
CA ASN A 460 -44.00 -0.02 -27.57
C ASN A 460 -43.98 -0.15 -26.04
N PRO A 461 -45.06 0.21 -25.34
CA PRO A 461 -45.11 0.13 -23.89
C PRO A 461 -45.06 -1.33 -23.42
N GLU A 462 -44.20 -1.61 -22.46
CA GLU A 462 -43.99 -2.96 -21.91
C GLU A 462 -43.66 -2.86 -20.42
N THR A 463 -44.17 -3.78 -19.62
CA THR A 463 -43.77 -3.97 -18.23
C THR A 463 -43.13 -5.34 -18.08
N ILE A 464 -41.87 -5.35 -17.65
CA ILE A 464 -41.08 -6.56 -17.41
C ILE A 464 -40.99 -6.73 -15.89
N SER A 465 -41.61 -7.79 -15.38
CA SER A 465 -41.51 -8.18 -13.98
C SER A 465 -40.61 -9.42 -13.85
N ARG A 466 -39.68 -9.40 -12.90
CA ARG A 466 -38.79 -10.52 -12.58
C ARG A 466 -38.87 -10.81 -11.09
N ASN A 467 -39.08 -12.08 -10.78
CA ASN A 467 -38.92 -12.62 -9.44
C ASN A 467 -38.10 -13.90 -9.58
N GLN A 468 -36.83 -13.84 -9.16
CA GLN A 468 -35.82 -14.83 -9.50
C GLN A 468 -34.97 -15.24 -8.30
N LEU A 469 -34.61 -16.52 -8.26
CA LEU A 469 -33.54 -17.07 -7.44
C LEU A 469 -32.40 -17.50 -8.35
N THR A 470 -31.21 -16.98 -8.10
CA THR A 470 -29.98 -17.39 -8.77
C THR A 470 -29.07 -18.08 -7.79
N GLN A 471 -28.74 -19.35 -8.06
CA GLN A 471 -27.77 -20.12 -7.28
C GLN A 471 -26.47 -20.25 -8.07
N GLY A 472 -25.41 -19.64 -7.55
CA GLY A 472 -24.07 -19.62 -8.12
C GLY A 472 -23.10 -20.48 -7.32
N ALA A 473 -22.25 -21.24 -8.00
CA ALA A 473 -21.08 -21.87 -7.40
C ALA A 473 -19.87 -21.76 -8.33
N LEU A 474 -18.82 -21.11 -7.83
CA LEU A 474 -17.55 -20.91 -8.51
C LEU A 474 -16.44 -21.62 -7.73
N LYS A 475 -15.91 -22.71 -8.30
CA LYS A 475 -14.86 -23.54 -7.68
C LYS A 475 -13.58 -23.42 -8.49
N LYS A 476 -12.55 -22.79 -7.93
CA LYS A 476 -11.22 -22.62 -8.55
C LYS A 476 -10.18 -23.47 -7.82
N LYS A 477 -9.40 -24.22 -8.58
CA LYS A 477 -8.26 -25.02 -8.10
C LYS A 477 -7.02 -24.60 -8.87
N GLY A 478 -6.05 -24.02 -8.17
CA GLY A 478 -4.75 -23.63 -8.72
C GLY A 478 -3.65 -24.54 -8.19
N PHE A 479 -2.84 -25.06 -9.09
CA PHE A 479 -1.59 -25.73 -8.76
C PHE A 479 -0.44 -25.04 -9.49
N TYR A 480 0.54 -24.56 -8.76
CA TYR A 480 1.74 -23.94 -9.31
C TYR A 480 2.98 -24.58 -8.71
N THR A 481 3.92 -24.96 -9.57
CA THR A 481 5.24 -25.43 -9.15
C THR A 481 6.32 -24.70 -9.93
N ASN A 482 7.40 -24.37 -9.25
CA ASN A 482 8.59 -23.78 -9.85
C ASN A 482 9.84 -24.45 -9.29
N ILE A 483 10.60 -25.06 -10.19
CA ILE A 483 11.89 -25.68 -9.89
C ILE A 483 12.98 -24.78 -10.45
N ALA A 484 13.99 -24.48 -9.63
CA ALA A 484 15.15 -23.70 -10.04
C ALA A 484 16.44 -24.40 -9.57
N TYR A 485 17.34 -24.68 -10.50
CA TYR A 485 18.68 -25.17 -10.22
C TYR A 485 19.71 -24.12 -10.61
N ARG A 486 20.48 -23.62 -9.65
CA ARG A 486 21.48 -22.56 -9.84
C ARG A 486 22.89 -23.16 -9.94
N LEU A 487 23.57 -22.85 -11.03
CA LEU A 487 25.00 -23.11 -11.25
C LEU A 487 25.83 -21.82 -11.10
N PRO A 488 26.82 -21.79 -10.20
CA PRO A 488 27.77 -20.69 -10.12
C PRO A 488 28.82 -20.83 -11.24
N LEU A 489 28.74 -19.99 -12.26
CA LEU A 489 29.76 -19.90 -13.32
C LEU A 489 31.02 -19.19 -12.81
N LYS A 490 30.84 -18.21 -11.92
CA LYS A 490 31.90 -17.56 -11.15
C LYS A 490 31.41 -17.33 -9.73
N ALA A 491 32.12 -17.86 -8.74
CA ALA A 491 31.70 -17.83 -7.34
C ALA A 491 31.31 -16.41 -6.90
N LYS A 492 30.11 -16.28 -6.31
CA LYS A 492 29.54 -15.03 -5.79
C LYS A 492 29.28 -13.91 -6.82
N GLU A 493 29.64 -14.10 -8.10
CA GLU A 493 29.55 -13.05 -9.11
C GLU A 493 28.64 -13.39 -10.30
N LEU A 494 28.69 -14.62 -10.82
CA LEU A 494 27.98 -14.98 -12.03
C LEU A 494 27.30 -16.34 -11.85
N PHE A 495 25.98 -16.37 -12.05
CA PHE A 495 25.13 -17.53 -11.85
C PHE A 495 24.25 -17.78 -13.06
N LEU A 496 24.05 -19.05 -13.40
CA LEU A 496 23.10 -19.51 -14.40
C LEU A 496 22.07 -20.40 -13.72
N ASP A 497 20.80 -20.01 -13.78
CA ASP A 497 19.69 -20.76 -13.21
C ASP A 497 18.88 -21.43 -14.33
N PHE A 498 18.68 -22.74 -14.23
CA PHE A 498 17.71 -23.48 -15.03
C PHE A 498 16.38 -23.47 -14.29
N LYS A 499 15.34 -22.93 -14.93
CA LYS A 499 14.02 -22.78 -14.33
C LYS A 499 12.98 -23.57 -15.11
N PHE A 500 12.09 -24.22 -14.39
CA PHE A 500 10.90 -24.82 -14.96
C PHE A 500 9.71 -24.45 -14.09
N SER A 501 8.74 -23.75 -14.67
CA SER A 501 7.49 -23.42 -14.01
C SER A 501 6.33 -24.17 -14.68
N TYR A 502 5.45 -24.76 -13.87
CA TYR A 502 4.21 -25.39 -14.33
C TYR A 502 3.04 -24.83 -13.53
N ARG A 503 1.97 -24.46 -14.23
CA ARG A 503 0.70 -23.99 -13.65
C ARG A 503 -0.46 -24.76 -14.25
N ASN A 504 -1.39 -25.16 -13.40
CA ASN A 504 -2.66 -25.74 -13.81
C ASN A 504 -3.78 -25.09 -12.99
N ASP A 505 -4.58 -24.28 -13.65
CA ASP A 505 -5.73 -23.61 -13.06
C ASP A 505 -7.00 -24.24 -13.62
N ILE A 506 -7.87 -24.72 -12.75
CA ILE A 506 -9.18 -25.28 -13.11
C ILE A 506 -10.24 -24.42 -12.45
N GLN A 507 -11.24 -23.99 -13.20
CA GLN A 507 -12.37 -23.22 -12.73
C GLN A 507 -13.66 -23.88 -13.20
N LYS A 508 -14.53 -24.25 -12.26
CA LYS A 508 -15.91 -24.64 -12.54
C LYS A 508 -16.83 -23.52 -12.13
N ASN A 509 -17.72 -23.09 -13.00
CA ASN A 509 -18.71 -22.06 -12.71
C ASN A 509 -20.10 -22.56 -13.11
N THR A 510 -20.94 -22.74 -12.10
CA THR A 510 -22.35 -23.11 -12.27
C THR A 510 -23.20 -21.96 -11.78
N LYS A 511 -24.16 -21.52 -12.60
CA LYS A 511 -25.17 -20.52 -12.27
C LYS A 511 -26.51 -21.07 -12.70
N SER A 512 -27.42 -21.29 -11.77
CA SER A 512 -28.75 -21.80 -12.04
C SER A 512 -29.76 -20.76 -11.62
N THR A 513 -30.48 -20.20 -12.60
CA THR A 513 -31.48 -19.16 -12.38
C THR A 513 -32.88 -19.76 -12.52
N TYR A 514 -33.72 -19.55 -11.51
CA TYR A 514 -35.10 -20.02 -11.48
C TYR A 514 -36.04 -18.83 -11.33
N SER A 515 -37.13 -18.82 -12.08
CA SER A 515 -38.21 -17.85 -11.92
C SER A 515 -39.29 -18.40 -10.98
N PHE A 516 -39.95 -17.50 -10.26
CA PHE A 516 -41.03 -17.86 -9.35
C PHE A 516 -42.23 -18.49 -10.09
N ASP A 517 -42.68 -19.67 -9.66
CA ASP A 517 -43.89 -20.32 -10.16
C ASP A 517 -45.07 -20.06 -9.22
N THR A 518 -46.09 -19.38 -9.73
CA THR A 518 -47.32 -19.10 -8.97
C THR A 518 -48.12 -20.37 -8.63
N ASN A 519 -47.95 -21.47 -9.36
CA ASN A 519 -48.66 -22.72 -9.11
C ASN A 519 -48.06 -23.51 -7.94
N THR A 520 -46.72 -23.57 -7.86
CA THR A 520 -46.01 -24.29 -6.79
C THR A 520 -45.66 -23.40 -5.61
N GLN A 521 -45.82 -22.07 -5.73
CA GLN A 521 -45.41 -21.07 -4.73
C GLN A 521 -43.91 -21.16 -4.38
N ASP A 522 -43.08 -21.47 -5.39
CA ASP A 522 -41.64 -21.71 -5.22
C ASP A 522 -40.88 -21.39 -6.53
N PHE A 523 -39.56 -21.28 -6.48
CA PHE A 523 -38.69 -21.01 -7.62
C PHE A 523 -38.37 -22.28 -8.41
N THR A 524 -39.32 -22.76 -9.21
CA THR A 524 -39.21 -24.03 -9.93
C THR A 524 -39.00 -23.88 -11.44
N LEU A 525 -39.25 -22.69 -12.01
CA LEU A 525 -39.15 -22.45 -13.45
C LEU A 525 -37.70 -22.15 -13.85
N PHE A 526 -36.96 -23.19 -14.22
CA PHE A 526 -35.58 -23.05 -14.69
C PHE A 526 -35.47 -22.16 -15.93
N ASN A 527 -34.63 -21.12 -15.86
CA ASN A 527 -34.33 -20.24 -16.97
C ASN A 527 -32.96 -20.61 -17.57
N ALA A 528 -33.00 -21.35 -18.68
CA ALA A 528 -31.79 -21.81 -19.37
C ALA A 528 -30.93 -20.67 -19.93
N ASP A 529 -31.54 -19.54 -20.31
CA ASP A 529 -30.83 -18.42 -20.92
C ASP A 529 -30.03 -17.59 -19.90
N LEU A 530 -30.49 -17.56 -18.64
CA LEU A 530 -29.82 -16.90 -17.52
C LEU A 530 -28.95 -17.87 -16.69
N SER A 531 -28.82 -19.12 -17.14
CA SER A 531 -28.05 -20.16 -16.47
C SER A 531 -26.79 -20.54 -17.24
N THR A 532 -25.75 -20.95 -16.52
CA THR A 532 -24.46 -21.36 -17.09
C THR A 532 -23.91 -22.56 -16.35
N ASP A 533 -23.31 -23.52 -17.06
CA ASP A 533 -22.51 -24.60 -16.47
C ASP A 533 -21.27 -24.80 -17.34
N PHE A 534 -20.12 -24.28 -16.88
CA PHE A 534 -18.87 -24.41 -17.61
C PHE A 534 -17.69 -24.81 -16.74
N GLU A 535 -16.81 -25.61 -17.33
CA GLU A 535 -15.50 -25.97 -16.78
C GLU A 535 -14.39 -25.41 -17.68
N TYR A 536 -13.58 -24.54 -17.10
CA TYR A 536 -12.41 -23.95 -17.70
C TYR A 536 -11.13 -24.52 -17.10
N MET A 537 -10.16 -24.81 -17.96
CA MET A 537 -8.84 -25.29 -17.57
C MET A 537 -7.75 -24.53 -18.34
N ASN A 538 -6.80 -23.97 -17.60
CA ASN A 538 -5.59 -23.35 -18.14
C ASN A 538 -4.37 -24.13 -17.67
N LYS A 539 -3.70 -24.82 -18.60
CA LYS A 539 -2.44 -25.52 -18.37
C LYS A 539 -1.32 -24.71 -18.98
N ARG A 540 -0.27 -24.42 -18.21
CA ARG A 540 0.89 -23.65 -18.65
C ARG A 540 2.20 -24.27 -18.19
N SER A 541 3.13 -24.45 -19.12
CA SER A 541 4.51 -24.89 -18.86
C SER A 541 5.48 -23.84 -19.39
N THR A 542 6.48 -23.46 -18.60
CA THR A 542 7.46 -22.43 -18.96
C THR A 542 8.87 -22.88 -18.56
N PRO A 543 9.58 -23.65 -19.42
CA PRO A 543 11.03 -23.78 -19.30
C PRO A 543 11.71 -22.43 -19.55
N GLY A 544 12.76 -22.15 -18.78
CA GLY A 544 13.49 -20.90 -18.89
C GLY A 544 14.90 -20.96 -18.33
N LEU A 545 15.68 -19.93 -18.68
CA LEU A 545 17.04 -19.71 -18.22
C LEU A 545 17.11 -18.32 -17.58
N LYS A 546 17.86 -18.20 -16.49
CA LYS A 546 18.16 -16.91 -15.87
C LYS A 546 19.66 -16.77 -15.65
N LEU A 547 20.25 -15.74 -16.23
CA LEU A 547 21.63 -15.32 -15.98
C LEU A 547 21.63 -14.18 -14.94
N THR A 548 22.35 -14.36 -13.84
CA THR A 548 22.51 -13.34 -12.79
C THR A 548 23.98 -12.95 -12.68
N TYR A 549 24.29 -11.66 -12.83
CA TYR A 549 25.61 -11.09 -12.62
C TYR A 549 25.55 -10.07 -11.49
N THR A 550 26.34 -10.25 -10.45
CA THR A 550 26.43 -9.33 -9.31
C THR A 550 27.89 -9.08 -8.99
N LYS A 551 28.36 -7.82 -9.10
CA LYS A 551 29.72 -7.44 -8.71
C LYS A 551 29.74 -5.98 -8.27
N GLU A 552 30.26 -5.74 -7.06
CA GLU A 552 30.43 -4.40 -6.48
C GLU A 552 29.14 -3.58 -6.57
N MET A 553 29.09 -2.64 -7.50
CA MET A 553 28.00 -1.69 -7.70
C MET A 553 26.89 -2.22 -8.63
N TRP A 554 27.15 -3.28 -9.38
CA TRP A 554 26.24 -3.82 -10.40
C TRP A 554 25.51 -5.07 -9.92
N SER A 555 24.23 -5.17 -10.27
CA SER A 555 23.47 -6.43 -10.26
C SER A 555 22.54 -6.48 -11.47
N ILE A 556 22.75 -7.44 -12.36
CA ILE A 556 22.03 -7.61 -13.62
C ILE A 556 21.42 -9.01 -13.64
N ASN A 557 20.15 -9.11 -13.99
CA ASN A 557 19.39 -10.34 -14.12
C ASN A 557 18.77 -10.36 -15.52
N LEU A 558 19.08 -11.37 -16.32
CA LEU A 558 18.45 -11.62 -17.61
C LEU A 558 17.76 -12.98 -17.55
N GLU A 559 16.45 -13.01 -17.74
CA GLU A 559 15.63 -14.23 -17.74
C GLU A 559 14.86 -14.34 -19.05
N SER A 560 14.87 -15.53 -19.65
CA SER A 560 14.08 -15.87 -20.83
C SER A 560 13.28 -17.13 -20.54
N GLY A 561 11.99 -17.12 -20.84
CA GLY A 561 11.10 -18.27 -20.70
C GLY A 561 10.29 -18.48 -21.96
N TYR A 562 10.10 -19.73 -22.38
CA TYR A 562 9.25 -20.07 -23.50
C TYR A 562 7.96 -20.71 -22.99
N VAL A 563 6.83 -20.06 -23.23
CA VAL A 563 5.53 -20.43 -22.68
C VAL A 563 4.82 -21.39 -23.63
N PHE A 564 4.37 -22.51 -23.08
CA PHE A 564 3.38 -23.39 -23.70
C PHE A 564 2.10 -23.31 -22.86
N SER A 565 1.00 -22.85 -23.45
CA SER A 565 -0.29 -22.74 -22.77
C SER A 565 -1.37 -23.45 -23.56
N THR A 566 -2.26 -24.16 -22.86
CA THR A 566 -3.47 -24.75 -23.42
C THR A 566 -4.65 -24.33 -22.57
N LEU A 567 -5.61 -23.68 -23.21
CA LEU A 567 -6.90 -23.31 -22.64
C LEU A 567 -7.94 -24.30 -23.15
N ASN A 568 -8.70 -24.89 -22.22
CA ASN A 568 -9.82 -25.76 -22.54
C ASN A 568 -11.06 -25.22 -21.82
N ASN A 569 -12.17 -25.15 -22.53
CA ASN A 569 -13.47 -24.83 -21.98
C ASN A 569 -14.53 -25.81 -22.45
N ILE A 570 -15.26 -26.37 -21.50
CA ILE A 570 -16.40 -27.24 -21.74
C ILE A 570 -17.64 -26.49 -21.23
N ASP A 571 -18.60 -26.25 -22.12
CA ASP A 571 -19.93 -25.76 -21.76
C ASP A 571 -20.89 -26.97 -21.72
N PHE A 572 -21.33 -27.37 -20.54
CA PHE A 572 -22.17 -28.56 -20.35
C PHE A 572 -23.62 -28.33 -20.79
N LEU A 573 -24.10 -27.09 -20.79
CA LEU A 573 -25.44 -26.75 -21.30
C LEU A 573 -25.44 -26.67 -22.83
N ARG A 574 -24.33 -26.23 -23.42
CA ARG A 574 -24.17 -26.03 -24.88
C ARG A 574 -22.87 -26.67 -25.39
N PRO A 575 -22.78 -28.01 -25.47
CA PRO A 575 -21.53 -28.70 -25.79
C PRO A 575 -20.86 -28.27 -27.11
N HIS A 576 -21.64 -27.85 -28.10
CA HIS A 576 -21.15 -27.37 -29.40
C HIS A 576 -20.37 -26.04 -29.34
N LEU A 577 -20.42 -25.31 -28.22
CA LEU A 577 -19.65 -24.07 -27.96
C LEU A 577 -18.34 -24.33 -27.18
N SER A 578 -18.03 -25.59 -26.87
CA SER A 578 -16.79 -25.98 -26.19
C SER A 578 -15.57 -25.71 -27.08
N LEU A 579 -14.46 -25.31 -26.47
CA LEU A 579 -13.33 -24.70 -27.19
C LEU A 579 -11.99 -25.11 -26.58
N ILE A 580 -11.00 -25.41 -27.43
CA ILE A 580 -9.62 -25.67 -27.02
C ILE A 580 -8.68 -24.80 -27.85
N HIS A 581 -7.87 -23.99 -27.17
CA HIS A 581 -6.81 -23.19 -27.80
C HIS A 581 -5.45 -23.50 -27.19
N SER A 582 -4.43 -23.48 -28.03
CA SER A 582 -3.04 -23.58 -27.57
C SER A 582 -2.23 -22.39 -28.06
N PHE A 583 -1.47 -21.79 -27.16
CA PHE A 583 -0.65 -20.62 -27.41
C PHE A 583 0.81 -20.92 -27.09
N LYS A 584 1.69 -20.30 -27.86
CA LYS A 584 3.14 -20.31 -27.62
C LYS A 584 3.63 -18.88 -27.61
N ALA A 585 4.44 -18.53 -26.63
CA ALA A 585 4.95 -17.16 -26.51
C ALA A 585 6.32 -17.11 -25.86
N LEU A 586 7.09 -16.07 -26.18
CA LEU A 586 8.36 -15.77 -25.55
C LEU A 586 8.14 -14.76 -24.43
N GLU A 587 8.60 -15.05 -23.23
CA GLU A 587 8.71 -14.10 -22.13
C GLU A 587 10.17 -13.72 -21.91
N LEU A 588 10.41 -12.44 -21.67
CA LEU A 588 11.74 -11.91 -21.38
C LEU A 588 11.64 -11.01 -20.15
N LYS A 589 12.62 -11.10 -19.25
CA LYS A 589 12.76 -10.19 -18.12
C LYS A 589 14.21 -9.76 -18.01
N LEU A 590 14.44 -8.45 -17.92
CA LEU A 590 15.73 -7.85 -17.67
C LEU A 590 15.58 -6.94 -16.45
N GLY A 591 16.43 -7.15 -15.45
CA GLY A 591 16.55 -6.26 -14.30
C GLY A 591 18.00 -5.84 -14.15
N SER A 592 18.26 -4.54 -14.05
CA SER A 592 19.56 -3.98 -13.77
C SER A 592 19.47 -3.06 -12.57
N TYR A 593 20.43 -3.19 -11.66
CA TYR A 593 20.61 -2.34 -10.51
C TYR A 593 22.03 -1.83 -10.50
N TYR A 594 22.19 -0.52 -10.36
CA TYR A 594 23.48 0.12 -10.23
C TYR A 594 23.50 1.04 -9.01
N GLN A 595 24.41 0.77 -8.07
CA GLN A 595 24.71 1.63 -6.94
C GLN A 595 25.78 2.64 -7.37
N PHE A 596 25.52 3.94 -7.33
CA PHE A 596 26.57 4.93 -7.63
C PHE A 596 27.49 5.15 -6.41
N ASN A 597 26.92 5.12 -5.22
CA ASN A 597 27.54 5.24 -3.90
C ASN A 597 26.48 4.89 -2.84
N PRO A 598 26.80 4.75 -1.53
CA PRO A 598 25.80 4.42 -0.51
C PRO A 598 24.59 5.37 -0.42
N LYS A 599 24.68 6.57 -1.02
CA LYS A 599 23.64 7.61 -1.04
C LYS A 599 22.79 7.59 -2.33
N SER A 600 23.16 6.87 -3.40
CA SER A 600 22.40 6.92 -4.66
C SER A 600 22.49 5.64 -5.48
N SER A 601 21.37 5.28 -6.10
CA SER A 601 21.26 4.12 -6.99
C SER A 601 20.23 4.32 -8.09
N MET A 602 20.33 3.52 -9.14
CA MET A 602 19.31 3.37 -10.16
C MET A 602 18.95 1.90 -10.33
N SER A 603 17.68 1.63 -10.66
CA SER A 603 17.25 0.35 -11.21
C SER A 603 16.51 0.56 -12.52
N PHE A 604 16.67 -0.41 -13.41
CA PHE A 604 15.99 -0.51 -14.68
C PHE A 604 15.38 -1.90 -14.79
N GLY A 605 14.10 -1.97 -15.11
CA GLY A 605 13.37 -3.19 -15.39
C GLY A 605 12.80 -3.15 -16.80
N TYR A 606 12.85 -4.30 -17.47
CA TYR A 606 12.09 -4.57 -18.68
C TYR A 606 11.45 -5.95 -18.57
N SER A 607 10.19 -6.07 -18.93
CA SER A 607 9.55 -7.38 -19.11
C SER A 607 8.65 -7.41 -20.33
N LEU A 608 8.77 -8.47 -21.12
CA LEU A 608 7.79 -8.88 -22.11
C LEU A 608 6.90 -9.97 -21.50
N ASN A 609 5.64 -9.65 -21.28
CA ASN A 609 4.64 -10.55 -20.74
C ASN A 609 3.56 -10.83 -21.79
N ASN A 610 3.02 -12.05 -21.79
CA ASN A 610 1.99 -12.46 -22.74
C ASN A 610 0.74 -12.86 -21.95
N THR A 611 -0.37 -12.15 -22.18
CA THR A 611 -1.62 -12.38 -21.46
C THR A 611 -2.60 -13.08 -22.40
N PRO A 612 -2.95 -14.37 -22.15
CA PRO A 612 -3.93 -15.05 -22.98
C PRO A 612 -5.32 -14.39 -22.84
N PRO A 613 -6.16 -14.46 -23.89
CA PRO A 613 -7.55 -13.99 -23.79
C PRO A 613 -8.29 -14.66 -22.63
N GLN A 614 -9.17 -13.90 -21.97
CA GLN A 614 -10.09 -14.51 -21.01
C GLN A 614 -11.08 -15.40 -21.76
N LEU A 615 -11.54 -16.46 -21.11
CA LEU A 615 -12.48 -17.38 -21.74
C LEU A 615 -13.78 -16.71 -22.20
N SER A 616 -14.36 -15.82 -21.38
CA SER A 616 -15.55 -15.05 -21.74
C SER A 616 -15.34 -14.17 -22.99
N GLN A 617 -14.08 -13.82 -23.30
CA GLN A 617 -13.73 -13.10 -24.52
C GLN A 617 -13.61 -14.03 -25.73
N LEU A 618 -13.40 -15.34 -25.53
CA LEU A 618 -13.30 -16.34 -26.60
C LEU A 618 -14.63 -17.06 -26.89
N GLN A 619 -15.49 -17.20 -25.89
CA GLN A 619 -16.73 -17.97 -25.99
C GLN A 619 -17.72 -17.33 -26.98
N PRO A 620 -18.11 -18.02 -28.06
CA PRO A 620 -19.09 -17.50 -29.02
C PRO A 620 -20.54 -17.59 -28.51
N PHE A 621 -20.73 -17.74 -27.19
CA PHE A 621 -22.04 -17.70 -26.54
C PHE A 621 -22.50 -16.23 -26.41
N GLN A 622 -23.80 -15.99 -26.64
CA GLN A 622 -24.41 -14.68 -26.44
C GLN A 622 -25.00 -14.57 -25.03
N ASP A 623 -24.36 -13.79 -24.17
CA ASP A 623 -24.89 -13.44 -22.85
C ASP A 623 -26.01 -12.39 -23.00
N ILE A 624 -27.21 -12.73 -22.53
CA ILE A 624 -28.41 -11.89 -22.57
C ILE A 624 -28.89 -11.46 -21.17
N SER A 625 -28.02 -11.54 -20.16
CA SER A 625 -28.34 -11.11 -18.79
C SER A 625 -28.83 -9.66 -18.73
N ASP A 626 -28.29 -8.78 -19.57
CA ASP A 626 -28.80 -7.45 -19.89
C ASP A 626 -29.41 -7.45 -21.32
N PRO A 627 -30.75 -7.46 -21.47
CA PRO A 627 -31.38 -7.46 -22.78
C PRO A 627 -31.08 -6.22 -23.63
N LEU A 628 -30.65 -5.10 -23.02
CA LEU A 628 -30.27 -3.87 -23.71
C LEU A 628 -28.78 -3.87 -24.12
N ASN A 629 -28.00 -4.85 -23.66
CA ASN A 629 -26.60 -5.03 -24.00
C ASN A 629 -26.18 -6.51 -24.01
N THR A 630 -26.30 -7.12 -25.19
CA THR A 630 -25.87 -8.51 -25.38
C THR A 630 -24.37 -8.59 -25.67
N ILE A 631 -23.68 -9.58 -25.10
CA ILE A 631 -22.23 -9.76 -25.23
C ILE A 631 -21.93 -11.10 -25.89
N THR A 632 -21.06 -11.12 -26.90
CA THR A 632 -20.62 -12.34 -27.59
C THR A 632 -19.11 -12.35 -27.75
N GLY A 633 -18.44 -13.40 -27.27
CA GLY A 633 -16.99 -13.58 -27.41
C GLY A 633 -16.56 -13.83 -28.86
N ASN A 634 -15.25 -13.67 -29.10
CA ASN A 634 -14.59 -13.85 -30.37
C ASN A 634 -13.53 -14.97 -30.26
N PRO A 635 -13.75 -16.15 -30.86
CA PRO A 635 -12.81 -17.27 -30.80
C PRO A 635 -11.44 -17.00 -31.46
N ASN A 636 -11.31 -15.94 -32.25
CA ASN A 636 -10.10 -15.63 -33.01
C ASN A 636 -9.11 -14.71 -32.27
N LEU A 637 -9.34 -14.42 -30.99
CA LEU A 637 -8.48 -13.51 -30.25
C LEU A 637 -7.09 -14.09 -30.01
N GLU A 638 -6.08 -13.25 -30.20
CA GLU A 638 -4.69 -13.53 -29.86
C GLU A 638 -4.33 -13.01 -28.46
N PRO A 639 -3.31 -13.61 -27.80
CA PRO A 639 -2.77 -13.08 -26.55
C PRO A 639 -2.27 -11.64 -26.69
N THR A 640 -2.53 -10.82 -25.68
CA THR A 640 -1.98 -9.47 -25.58
C THR A 640 -0.52 -9.52 -25.15
N ASN A 641 0.34 -8.85 -25.92
CA ASN A 641 1.76 -8.71 -25.63
C ASN A 641 2.00 -7.36 -24.97
N THR A 642 2.54 -7.39 -23.76
CA THR A 642 2.81 -6.18 -22.98
C THR A 642 4.31 -6.05 -22.73
N HIS A 643 4.88 -4.94 -23.20
CA HIS A 643 6.24 -4.51 -22.85
C HIS A 643 6.17 -3.53 -21.70
N ASN A 644 6.63 -3.95 -20.53
CA ASN A 644 6.70 -3.09 -19.35
C ASN A 644 8.14 -2.61 -19.18
N PHE A 645 8.34 -1.31 -19.06
CA PHE A 645 9.61 -0.69 -18.70
C PHE A 645 9.45 0.02 -17.37
N SER A 646 10.41 -0.16 -16.47
CA SER A 646 10.47 0.59 -15.22
C SER A 646 11.87 1.16 -15.02
N PHE A 647 11.95 2.40 -14.58
CA PHE A 647 13.20 3.04 -14.21
C PHE A 647 13.00 3.76 -12.89
N LEU A 648 13.83 3.46 -11.90
CA LEU A 648 13.82 4.11 -10.59
C LEU A 648 15.20 4.66 -10.31
N TYR A 649 15.30 5.97 -10.14
CA TYR A 649 16.47 6.63 -9.58
C TYR A 649 16.16 7.08 -8.17
N ASN A 650 17.05 6.78 -7.23
CA ASN A 650 16.92 7.17 -5.84
C ASN A 650 18.24 7.75 -5.33
N ALA A 651 18.20 8.93 -4.72
CA ALA A 651 19.33 9.59 -4.09
C ALA A 651 18.93 10.17 -2.73
N PHE A 652 19.59 9.72 -1.68
CA PHE A 652 19.35 10.14 -0.30
C PHE A 652 20.67 10.50 0.42
N ASP A 653 20.76 11.73 0.92
CA ASP A 653 21.88 12.19 1.73
C ASP A 653 21.45 12.33 3.20
N PHE A 654 21.95 11.44 4.06
CA PHE A 654 21.65 11.40 5.50
C PHE A 654 22.03 12.68 6.24
N GLN A 655 23.15 13.31 5.87
CA GLN A 655 23.67 14.50 6.55
C GLN A 655 22.88 15.75 6.16
N LYS A 656 22.65 15.90 4.85
CA LYS A 656 21.88 17.04 4.32
C LYS A 656 20.37 16.83 4.48
N GLN A 657 19.94 15.64 4.87
CA GLN A 657 18.54 15.20 4.96
C GLN A 657 17.76 15.54 3.69
N THR A 658 18.39 15.31 2.54
CA THR A 658 17.82 15.52 1.21
C THR A 658 17.49 14.18 0.57
N ASN A 659 16.31 14.07 -0.01
CA ASN A 659 15.84 12.92 -0.77
C ASN A 659 15.44 13.37 -2.17
N PHE A 660 15.86 12.64 -3.19
CA PHE A 660 15.40 12.80 -4.56
C PHE A 660 15.10 11.44 -5.18
N ILE A 661 13.88 11.30 -5.69
CA ILE A 661 13.40 10.04 -6.27
C ILE A 661 12.73 10.36 -7.58
N SER A 662 13.06 9.59 -8.60
CA SER A 662 12.42 9.67 -9.90
C SER A 662 12.03 8.27 -10.32
N HIS A 663 10.79 8.09 -10.73
CA HIS A 663 10.27 6.81 -11.21
C HIS A 663 9.55 7.02 -12.54
N VAL A 664 9.91 6.21 -13.54
CA VAL A 664 9.28 6.19 -14.86
C VAL A 664 8.79 4.78 -15.12
N VAL A 665 7.53 4.65 -15.53
CA VAL A 665 6.93 3.39 -15.99
C VAL A 665 6.35 3.62 -17.37
N ALA A 666 6.60 2.69 -18.28
CA ALA A 666 6.03 2.72 -19.62
C ALA A 666 5.55 1.33 -20.01
N ASP A 667 4.27 1.24 -20.36
CA ASP A 667 3.61 0.03 -20.80
C ASP A 667 3.19 0.20 -22.25
N PHE A 668 3.67 -0.68 -23.13
CA PHE A 668 3.27 -0.72 -24.54
C PHE A 668 2.54 -2.03 -24.81
N ARG A 669 1.39 -1.94 -25.48
CA ARG A 669 0.50 -3.08 -25.72
C ARG A 669 0.30 -3.31 -27.21
N ASN A 670 0.55 -4.56 -27.61
CA ASN A 670 0.24 -5.09 -28.93
C ASN A 670 -0.78 -6.23 -28.76
N ASN A 671 -1.63 -6.42 -29.77
CA ASN A 671 -2.76 -7.35 -29.70
C ASN A 671 -3.63 -7.13 -28.45
N GLN A 672 -3.83 -5.89 -28.02
CA GLN A 672 -4.68 -5.57 -26.87
C GLN A 672 -6.12 -5.96 -27.19
N ILE A 673 -6.73 -6.77 -26.33
CA ILE A 673 -8.14 -7.12 -26.49
C ILE A 673 -9.00 -5.96 -25.95
N VAL A 674 -9.84 -5.38 -26.80
CA VAL A 674 -10.76 -4.29 -26.46
C VAL A 674 -12.19 -4.63 -26.86
N PRO A 675 -13.20 -4.19 -26.09
CA PRO A 675 -14.60 -4.37 -26.47
C PRO A 675 -14.95 -3.50 -27.69
N LYS A 676 -15.76 -4.06 -28.58
CA LYS A 676 -16.31 -3.42 -29.77
C LYS A 676 -17.84 -3.51 -29.70
N THR A 677 -18.48 -2.38 -29.45
CA THR A 677 -19.94 -2.29 -29.35
C THR A 677 -20.54 -1.64 -30.59
N THR A 678 -21.61 -2.22 -31.11
CA THR A 678 -22.47 -1.67 -32.17
C THR A 678 -23.89 -1.54 -31.64
N ILE A 679 -24.60 -0.49 -32.06
CA ILE A 679 -25.98 -0.21 -31.64
C ILE A 679 -26.88 -0.35 -32.86
N ASN A 680 -27.94 -1.15 -32.75
CA ASN A 680 -28.90 -1.34 -33.83
C ASN A 680 -30.01 -0.27 -33.82
N GLU A 681 -30.93 -0.32 -34.80
CA GLU A 681 -32.05 0.64 -34.95
C GLU A 681 -33.00 0.66 -33.73
N ASN A 682 -33.03 -0.42 -32.94
CA ASN A 682 -33.83 -0.53 -31.72
C ASN A 682 -33.05 -0.15 -30.44
N PHE A 683 -31.87 0.47 -30.57
CA PHE A 683 -30.98 0.86 -29.47
C PHE A 683 -30.42 -0.30 -28.63
N ILE A 684 -30.51 -1.54 -29.12
CA ILE A 684 -29.89 -2.70 -28.48
C ILE A 684 -28.41 -2.69 -28.80
N ARG A 685 -27.58 -2.79 -27.75
CA ARG A 685 -26.13 -2.87 -27.88
C ARG A 685 -25.72 -4.32 -28.09
N HIS A 686 -24.87 -4.53 -29.08
CA HIS A 686 -24.17 -5.79 -29.31
C HIS A 686 -22.68 -5.57 -29.11
N THR A 687 -22.09 -6.24 -28.11
CA THR A 687 -20.68 -6.09 -27.76
C THR A 687 -19.91 -7.37 -28.08
N THR A 688 -18.83 -7.25 -28.84
CA THR A 688 -17.84 -8.31 -29.05
C THR A 688 -16.43 -7.80 -28.72
N TYR A 689 -15.37 -8.55 -29.05
CA TYR A 689 -14.00 -8.20 -28.73
C TYR A 689 -13.10 -8.25 -29.98
N ALA A 690 -12.12 -7.35 -30.04
CA ALA A 690 -11.12 -7.28 -31.10
C ALA A 690 -9.72 -7.03 -30.53
N ASN A 691 -8.69 -7.59 -31.19
CA ASN A 691 -7.30 -7.22 -30.93
C ASN A 691 -6.97 -5.89 -31.63
N VAL A 692 -6.34 -4.95 -30.92
CA VAL A 692 -5.87 -3.66 -31.44
C VAL A 692 -4.41 -3.40 -31.03
N ASP A 693 -3.69 -2.64 -31.84
CA ASP A 693 -2.25 -2.38 -31.65
C ASP A 693 -1.93 -0.93 -31.35
N GLY A 694 -0.96 -0.71 -30.45
CA GLY A 694 -0.34 0.61 -30.25
C GLY A 694 -0.99 1.44 -29.15
N GLY A 695 -1.69 0.79 -28.21
CA GLY A 695 -2.04 1.38 -26.92
C GLY A 695 -0.81 1.48 -26.02
N TYR A 696 -0.70 2.58 -25.27
CA TYR A 696 0.40 2.76 -24.32
C TYR A 696 -0.01 3.60 -23.11
N ASP A 697 0.68 3.38 -22.01
CA ASP A 697 0.57 4.16 -20.77
C ASP A 697 1.98 4.50 -20.29
N ILE A 698 2.31 5.79 -20.24
CA ILE A 698 3.63 6.25 -19.80
C ILE A 698 3.41 7.21 -18.64
N GLY A 699 3.92 6.84 -17.47
CA GLY A 699 3.87 7.64 -16.25
C GLY A 699 5.28 7.99 -15.77
N ALA A 700 5.46 9.23 -15.34
CA ALA A 700 6.68 9.67 -14.68
C ALA A 700 6.33 10.40 -13.39
N SER A 701 7.09 10.11 -12.33
CA SER A 701 7.00 10.81 -11.06
C SER A 701 8.39 11.25 -10.61
N GLY A 702 8.47 12.42 -10.00
CA GLY A 702 9.66 12.95 -9.35
C GLY A 702 9.27 13.52 -7.99
N SER A 703 10.09 13.30 -6.97
CA SER A 703 9.90 13.83 -5.63
C SER A 703 11.23 14.33 -5.10
N TYR A 704 11.27 15.57 -4.62
CA TYR A 704 12.39 16.16 -3.93
C TYR A 704 11.94 16.60 -2.54
N SER A 705 12.64 16.14 -1.50
CA SER A 705 12.42 16.64 -0.15
C SER A 705 13.73 17.02 0.53
N LYS A 706 13.68 18.03 1.39
CA LYS A 706 14.82 18.47 2.19
C LYS A 706 14.36 18.93 3.55
N LEU A 707 15.02 18.45 4.59
CA LEU A 707 14.86 18.96 5.94
C LEU A 707 15.97 19.96 6.28
N VAL A 708 15.57 21.18 6.66
CA VAL A 708 16.45 22.26 7.08
C VAL A 708 16.29 22.44 8.59
N LYS A 709 17.39 22.31 9.34
CA LYS A 709 17.44 22.68 10.75
C LYS A 709 17.65 24.19 10.85
N ILE A 710 16.63 24.91 11.30
CA ILE A 710 16.71 26.37 11.51
C ILE A 710 17.55 26.65 12.75
N ASP A 711 17.23 25.96 13.85
CA ASP A 711 17.97 25.97 15.10
C ASP A 711 17.84 24.60 15.82
N SER A 712 18.19 24.55 17.10
CA SER A 712 18.14 23.30 17.88
C SER A 712 16.73 22.81 18.28
N LEU A 713 15.71 23.64 18.05
CA LEU A 713 14.30 23.42 18.37
C LEU A 713 13.40 23.44 17.13
N LYS A 714 13.81 24.12 16.06
CA LYS A 714 12.98 24.35 14.86
C LYS A 714 13.56 23.68 13.63
N THR A 715 12.71 22.93 12.93
CA THR A 715 13.02 22.33 11.62
C THR A 715 11.95 22.68 10.60
N LEU A 716 12.35 22.76 9.33
CA LEU A 716 11.46 22.95 8.19
C LEU A 716 11.82 21.92 7.13
N LYS A 717 10.91 20.98 6.86
CA LYS A 717 10.99 20.09 5.71
C LYS A 717 10.12 20.65 4.60
N TYR A 718 10.65 20.76 3.39
CA TYR A 718 9.84 21.03 2.20
C TYR A 718 9.89 19.83 1.27
N LEU A 719 8.77 19.56 0.61
CA LEU A 719 8.55 18.45 -0.30
C LEU A 719 7.90 19.00 -1.57
N VAL A 720 8.51 18.75 -2.72
CA VAL A 720 7.95 19.07 -4.03
C VAL A 720 7.92 17.79 -4.84
N SER A 721 6.74 17.45 -5.35
CA SER A 721 6.57 16.29 -6.20
C SER A 721 5.85 16.67 -7.49
N LEU A 722 6.14 15.94 -8.54
CA LEU A 722 5.51 16.07 -9.84
C LEU A 722 5.15 14.68 -10.33
N TYR A 723 3.88 14.45 -10.64
CA TYR A 723 3.42 13.25 -11.33
C TYR A 723 2.84 13.64 -12.67
N MET A 724 3.23 12.97 -13.72
CA MET A 724 2.76 13.24 -15.08
C MET A 724 2.58 11.94 -15.83
N GLY A 725 1.72 11.96 -16.84
CA GLY A 725 1.59 10.81 -17.70
C GLY A 725 0.80 11.09 -18.96
N ILE A 726 1.00 10.19 -19.91
CA ILE A 726 0.35 10.18 -21.22
C ILE A 726 -0.18 8.77 -21.44
N ASN A 727 -1.47 8.67 -21.77
CA ASN A 727 -2.12 7.39 -22.03
C ASN A 727 -2.79 7.49 -23.38
N LYS A 728 -2.60 6.47 -24.21
CA LYS A 728 -3.24 6.32 -25.50
C LYS A 728 -4.11 5.07 -25.45
N PHE A 729 -5.42 5.29 -25.54
CA PHE A 729 -6.41 4.22 -25.61
C PHE A 729 -6.91 4.09 -27.04
N ILE A 730 -7.10 2.86 -27.49
CA ILE A 730 -7.74 2.54 -28.76
C ILE A 730 -9.09 1.94 -28.41
N ASN A 731 -10.14 2.57 -28.90
CA ASN A 731 -11.51 2.29 -28.53
C ASN A 731 -12.38 2.12 -29.78
N PHE A 732 -13.61 1.68 -29.56
CA PHE A 732 -14.63 1.61 -30.60
C PHE A 732 -15.87 2.40 -30.18
N ASN A 733 -16.33 3.30 -31.05
CA ASN A 733 -17.62 3.97 -30.92
C ASN A 733 -18.53 3.49 -32.06
N ASN A 734 -19.61 2.79 -31.71
CA ASN A 734 -20.54 2.18 -32.67
C ASN A 734 -19.85 1.39 -33.80
N GLY A 735 -18.83 0.60 -33.46
CA GLY A 735 -18.04 -0.19 -34.40
C GLY A 735 -16.93 0.56 -35.15
N VAL A 736 -16.86 1.89 -35.05
CA VAL A 736 -15.78 2.72 -35.62
C VAL A 736 -14.65 2.85 -34.62
N GLN A 737 -13.42 2.53 -35.04
CA GLN A 737 -12.24 2.65 -34.19
C GLN A 737 -11.85 4.13 -34.03
N TYR A 738 -11.50 4.54 -32.81
CA TYR A 738 -10.96 5.87 -32.51
C TYR A 738 -9.90 5.79 -31.40
N VAL A 739 -9.07 6.81 -31.30
CA VAL A 739 -8.04 6.97 -30.29
C VAL A 739 -8.44 8.07 -29.31
N SER A 740 -8.33 7.79 -28.02
CA SER A 740 -8.35 8.81 -26.97
C SER A 740 -6.97 8.95 -26.33
N ASN A 741 -6.46 10.19 -26.31
CA ASN A 741 -5.20 10.52 -25.65
C ASN A 741 -5.48 11.30 -24.37
N ASN A 742 -5.12 10.72 -23.24
CA ASN A 742 -5.28 11.34 -21.93
C ASN A 742 -3.91 11.74 -21.36
N ASN A 743 -3.71 13.05 -21.18
CA ASN A 743 -2.51 13.64 -20.62
C ASN A 743 -2.83 14.27 -19.27
N PHE A 744 -2.04 13.95 -18.24
CA PHE A 744 -2.22 14.54 -16.92
C PHE A 744 -0.91 15.05 -16.31
N LEU A 745 -1.03 16.06 -15.46
CA LEU A 745 0.06 16.69 -14.73
C LEU A 745 -0.43 17.07 -13.33
N ILE A 746 0.26 16.58 -12.30
CA ILE A 746 -0.12 16.72 -10.90
C ILE A 746 1.08 17.22 -10.09
N PRO A 747 1.32 18.55 -10.05
CA PRO A 747 2.25 19.13 -9.10
C PRO A 747 1.73 19.04 -7.66
N TYR A 748 2.64 18.79 -6.74
CA TYR A 748 2.41 18.77 -5.30
C TYR A 748 3.50 19.58 -4.59
N ALA A 749 3.10 20.39 -3.63
CA ALA A 749 4.01 21.07 -2.72
C ALA A 749 3.53 20.89 -1.28
N GLY A 750 4.43 20.52 -0.39
CA GLY A 750 4.17 20.36 1.04
C GLY A 750 5.27 20.98 1.88
N LEU A 751 4.90 21.53 3.03
CA LEU A 751 5.82 21.95 4.07
C LEU A 751 5.52 21.18 5.34
N ASN A 752 6.54 20.91 6.14
CA ASN A 752 6.42 20.43 7.51
C ASN A 752 7.36 21.26 8.39
N PHE A 753 6.78 22.22 9.08
CA PHE A 753 7.46 23.01 10.10
C PHE A 753 7.24 22.36 11.45
N THR A 754 8.33 22.05 12.16
CA THR A 754 8.29 21.51 13.52
C THR A 754 9.01 22.47 14.45
N TRP A 755 8.29 22.99 15.44
CA TRP A 755 8.86 23.64 16.62
C TRP A 755 8.73 22.68 17.79
N LYS A 756 9.86 22.05 18.13
CA LYS A 756 9.98 21.03 19.17
C LYS A 756 9.29 21.45 20.46
N ASP A 757 8.49 20.52 21.00
CA ASP A 757 7.69 20.65 22.23
C ASP A 757 6.66 21.80 22.21
N VAL A 758 6.44 22.47 21.06
CA VAL A 758 5.51 23.61 20.91
C VAL A 758 4.44 23.33 19.86
N MET A 759 4.83 23.07 18.60
CA MET A 759 3.88 22.82 17.52
C MET A 759 4.48 22.14 16.27
N THR A 760 3.63 21.52 15.48
CA THR A 760 3.90 21.09 14.09
C THR A 760 2.87 21.72 13.16
N LEU A 761 3.30 22.12 11.96
CA LEU A 761 2.47 22.76 10.94
C LEU A 761 2.81 22.17 9.57
N MET A 762 1.82 21.53 8.94
CA MET A 762 1.99 20.74 7.74
C MET A 762 0.99 21.12 6.62
N PRO A 763 1.14 22.30 5.99
CA PRO A 763 0.34 22.67 4.84
C PRO A 763 0.81 21.91 3.60
N ASN A 764 -0.13 21.56 2.72
CA ASN A 764 0.16 21.00 1.42
C ASN A 764 -0.86 21.46 0.38
N TYR A 765 -0.43 21.47 -0.87
CA TYR A 765 -1.22 21.87 -2.02
C TYR A 765 -0.95 20.94 -3.18
N ARG A 766 -2.02 20.46 -3.81
CA ARG A 766 -2.01 19.64 -5.02
C ARG A 766 -2.91 20.30 -6.05
N VAL A 767 -2.42 20.39 -7.28
CA VAL A 767 -3.23 20.76 -8.45
C VAL A 767 -3.17 19.61 -9.43
N SER A 768 -4.29 19.24 -10.02
CA SER A 768 -4.35 18.21 -11.06
C SER A 768 -4.84 18.85 -12.35
N PHE A 769 -4.04 18.76 -13.40
CA PHE A 769 -4.43 19.10 -14.76
C PHE A 769 -4.64 17.80 -15.51
N ASN A 770 -5.80 17.64 -16.14
CA ASN A 770 -6.12 16.49 -16.98
C ASN A 770 -6.69 17.00 -18.30
N ARG A 771 -6.19 16.49 -19.42
CA ARG A 771 -6.70 16.77 -20.75
C ARG A 771 -6.86 15.47 -21.52
N THR A 772 -8.07 15.21 -21.99
CA THR A 772 -8.38 14.11 -22.91
C THR A 772 -8.75 14.67 -24.28
N THR A 773 -8.10 14.15 -25.32
CA THR A 773 -8.34 14.53 -26.72
C THR A 773 -8.77 13.32 -27.54
N PHE A 774 -9.65 13.52 -28.52
CA PHE A 774 -10.19 12.46 -29.38
C PHE A 774 -9.82 12.72 -30.84
N ASP A 775 -9.59 11.66 -31.60
CA ASP A 775 -9.38 11.75 -33.06
C ASP A 775 -10.67 11.52 -33.87
N LEU A 776 -11.82 11.39 -33.19
CA LEU A 776 -13.14 11.33 -33.79
C LEU A 776 -13.83 12.69 -33.68
N ASP A 777 -14.24 13.27 -34.81
CA ASP A 777 -14.78 14.64 -34.90
C ASP A 777 -16.04 14.88 -34.04
N ASP A 778 -16.82 13.82 -33.76
CA ASP A 778 -18.03 13.89 -32.94
C ASP A 778 -17.74 14.11 -31.44
N PHE A 779 -16.50 13.89 -30.99
CA PHE A 779 -16.11 14.04 -29.60
C PHE A 779 -15.32 15.33 -29.36
N LYS A 780 -15.75 16.08 -28.33
CA LYS A 780 -15.05 17.29 -27.91
C LYS A 780 -13.95 16.97 -26.91
N ASP A 781 -12.79 17.59 -27.10
CA ASP A 781 -11.70 17.63 -26.12
C ASP A 781 -12.23 18.02 -24.73
N GLN A 782 -11.76 17.32 -23.70
CA GLN A 782 -12.13 17.57 -22.31
C GLN A 782 -10.91 18.04 -21.51
N GLN A 783 -11.11 19.03 -20.65
CA GLN A 783 -10.07 19.56 -19.76
C GLN A 783 -10.62 19.72 -18.35
N PHE A 784 -9.89 19.21 -17.37
CA PHE A 784 -10.22 19.28 -15.96
C PHE A 784 -9.03 19.84 -15.16
N ILE A 785 -9.36 20.68 -14.17
CA ILE A 785 -8.41 21.26 -13.23
C ILE A 785 -9.00 21.10 -11.84
N ASP A 786 -8.31 20.41 -10.94
CA ASP A 786 -8.76 20.19 -9.56
C ASP A 786 -7.74 20.74 -8.57
N HIS A 787 -8.21 21.38 -7.51
CA HIS A 787 -7.38 21.92 -6.44
C HIS A 787 -7.67 21.20 -5.13
N SER A 788 -6.60 20.84 -4.41
CA SER A 788 -6.68 20.24 -3.09
C SER A 788 -5.67 20.91 -2.16
N ILE A 789 -6.15 21.46 -1.05
CA ILE A 789 -5.33 22.06 0.01
C ILE A 789 -5.51 21.22 1.26
N GLY A 790 -4.41 20.86 1.91
CA GLY A 790 -4.42 20.24 3.23
C GLY A 790 -3.66 21.11 4.23
N LEU A 791 -4.10 21.12 5.47
CA LEU A 791 -3.44 21.77 6.58
C LEU A 791 -3.60 20.91 7.83
N GLN A 792 -2.48 20.38 8.32
CA GLN A 792 -2.43 19.74 9.63
C GLN A 792 -1.64 20.63 10.59
N LEU A 793 -2.22 20.91 11.76
CA LEU A 793 -1.61 21.72 12.82
C LEU A 793 -1.75 20.96 14.14
N THR A 794 -0.64 20.71 14.83
CA THR A 794 -0.65 20.14 16.18
C THR A 794 0.09 21.07 17.13
N THR A 795 -0.47 21.36 18.30
CA THR A 795 0.19 22.15 19.35
C THR A 795 0.36 21.33 20.63
N TYR A 796 1.50 21.45 21.30
CA TYR A 796 1.88 20.67 22.50
C TYR A 796 1.94 21.51 23.79
N VAL A 797 1.49 22.76 23.71
CA VAL A 797 1.49 23.72 24.82
C VAL A 797 0.05 24.06 25.23
N PRO A 798 -0.28 24.06 26.55
CA PRO A 798 0.60 23.77 27.68
C PRO A 798 1.02 22.29 27.80
N LYS A 799 2.07 22.00 28.58
CA LYS A 799 2.61 20.64 28.75
C LYS A 799 1.49 19.65 29.13
N LYS A 800 1.55 18.43 28.55
CA LYS A 800 0.55 17.35 28.63
C LYS A 800 -0.68 17.53 27.75
N PHE A 801 -0.88 18.70 27.14
CA PHE A 801 -1.94 18.90 26.16
C PHE A 801 -1.38 18.74 24.74
N GLU A 802 -2.13 18.05 23.89
CA GLU A 802 -1.88 17.97 22.45
C GLU A 802 -3.18 18.34 21.73
N TRP A 803 -3.18 19.44 20.98
CA TRP A 803 -4.36 19.89 20.21
C TRP A 803 -4.06 19.80 18.73
N GLN A 804 -4.79 18.96 18.02
CA GLN A 804 -4.63 18.70 16.60
C GLN A 804 -5.80 19.28 15.81
N HIS A 805 -5.49 19.83 14.64
CA HIS A 805 -6.43 20.25 13.60
C HIS A 805 -6.01 19.61 12.29
N ASP A 806 -6.94 18.94 11.62
CA ASP A 806 -6.78 18.41 10.28
C ASP A 806 -7.82 19.06 9.38
N ILE A 807 -7.37 19.93 8.49
CA ILE A 807 -8.21 20.69 7.57
C ILE A 807 -7.89 20.24 6.14
N SER A 808 -8.91 19.91 5.37
CA SER A 808 -8.76 19.70 3.93
C SER A 808 -9.81 20.50 3.17
N PHE A 809 -9.41 21.02 2.02
CA PHE A 809 -10.25 21.77 1.11
C PHE A 809 -10.06 21.19 -0.28
N ASN A 810 -11.17 20.84 -0.93
CA ASN A 810 -11.16 20.44 -2.32
C ASN A 810 -12.03 21.40 -3.12
N TYR A 811 -11.55 21.81 -4.28
CA TYR A 811 -12.28 22.66 -5.21
C TYR A 811 -12.19 22.09 -6.63
N ASN A 812 -13.34 21.78 -7.21
CA ASN A 812 -13.48 21.35 -8.60
C ASN A 812 -14.36 22.37 -9.36
N PRO A 813 -13.77 23.23 -10.20
CA PRO A 813 -14.48 24.25 -10.97
C PRO A 813 -15.37 23.66 -12.08
N ASN A 814 -15.11 22.43 -12.53
CA ASN A 814 -15.77 21.77 -13.68
C ASN A 814 -17.13 21.16 -13.33
N ILE A 815 -17.56 21.32 -12.08
CA ILE A 815 -18.91 20.99 -11.64
C ILE A 815 -19.89 22.06 -12.19
N THR A 816 -20.95 21.63 -12.90
CA THR A 816 -22.06 22.48 -13.40
C THR A 816 -22.79 23.21 -12.27
N LEU A 817 -23.45 24.33 -12.61
CA LEU A 817 -24.32 25.10 -11.72
C LEU A 817 -25.33 24.19 -10.98
N GLY A 818 -25.41 24.32 -9.66
CA GLY A 818 -26.34 23.56 -8.79
C GLY A 818 -25.69 22.55 -7.83
N PHE A 819 -24.41 22.23 -8.01
CA PHE A 819 -23.68 21.28 -7.15
C PHE A 819 -22.54 21.98 -6.39
N GLN A 820 -22.20 21.45 -5.20
CA GLN A 820 -21.20 22.03 -4.32
C GLN A 820 -19.79 21.90 -4.92
N LYS A 821 -19.27 23.00 -5.47
CA LYS A 821 -17.94 23.07 -6.13
C LYS A 821 -16.77 22.94 -5.17
N SER A 822 -16.99 23.24 -3.89
CA SER A 822 -15.96 23.33 -2.87
C SER A 822 -16.41 22.70 -1.55
N ALA A 823 -15.57 21.88 -0.93
CA ALA A 823 -15.85 21.27 0.36
C ALA A 823 -14.68 21.49 1.33
N TRP A 824 -14.99 22.00 2.53
CA TRP A 824 -14.05 22.04 3.65
C TRP A 824 -14.34 20.91 4.62
N PHE A 825 -13.32 20.17 4.99
CA PHE A 825 -13.38 19.17 6.06
C PHE A 825 -12.44 19.59 7.16
N TRP A 826 -12.96 19.77 8.37
CA TRP A 826 -12.16 20.16 9.52
C TRP A 826 -12.42 19.21 10.68
N ASN A 827 -11.41 18.42 11.02
CA ASN A 827 -11.41 17.60 12.22
C ASN A 827 -10.48 18.19 13.28
N THR A 828 -10.84 18.05 14.55
CA THR A 828 -9.97 18.50 15.64
C THR A 828 -10.02 17.56 16.83
N SER A 829 -8.90 17.41 17.54
CA SER A 829 -8.81 16.59 18.74
C SER A 829 -7.93 17.23 19.79
N LEU A 830 -8.40 17.26 21.04
CA LEU A 830 -7.67 17.72 22.21
C LEU A 830 -7.38 16.52 23.10
N MET A 831 -6.09 16.26 23.34
CA MET A 831 -5.59 15.16 24.14
C MET A 831 -4.93 15.69 25.41
N TYR A 832 -5.14 14.99 26.52
CA TYR A 832 -4.51 15.26 27.82
C TYR A 832 -3.89 14.00 28.40
N THR A 833 -2.57 14.05 28.60
CA THR A 833 -1.78 12.93 29.14
C THR A 833 -1.72 12.96 30.67
N MET A 834 -1.98 11.83 31.31
CA MET A 834 -2.08 11.63 32.75
C MET A 834 -1.44 10.30 33.21
N LEU A 835 -1.54 9.97 34.51
CA LEU A 835 -1.03 8.71 35.09
C LEU A 835 0.44 8.42 34.74
N LYS A 836 1.35 9.36 35.03
CA LYS A 836 2.79 9.25 34.67
C LYS A 836 3.03 8.90 33.19
N ASP A 837 2.24 9.49 32.30
CA ASP A 837 2.28 9.31 30.85
C ASP A 837 1.77 7.94 30.35
N GLN A 838 1.04 7.20 31.20
CA GLN A 838 0.40 5.93 30.84
C GLN A 838 -1.07 6.10 30.43
N GLY A 839 -1.74 7.17 30.86
CA GLY A 839 -3.15 7.44 30.54
C GLY A 839 -3.30 8.62 29.58
N THR A 840 -4.21 8.56 28.62
CA THR A 840 -4.54 9.68 27.72
C THR A 840 -6.04 9.83 27.58
N LEU A 841 -6.56 11.02 27.90
CA LEU A 841 -7.94 11.42 27.65
C LEU A 841 -8.00 12.24 26.37
N THR A 842 -8.89 11.91 25.45
CA THR A 842 -9.01 12.55 24.14
C THR A 842 -10.44 13.03 23.93
N PHE A 843 -10.62 14.31 23.62
CA PHE A 843 -11.86 14.90 23.13
C PHE A 843 -11.72 15.18 21.64
N LYS A 844 -12.56 14.58 20.80
CA LYS A 844 -12.49 14.65 19.34
C LYS A 844 -13.78 15.27 18.79
N ILE A 845 -13.64 16.12 17.77
CA ILE A 845 -14.73 16.65 16.96
C ILE A 845 -14.46 16.27 15.50
N TYR A 846 -15.38 15.51 14.92
CA TYR A 846 -15.38 15.12 13.52
C TYR A 846 -16.25 16.09 12.72
N ASP A 847 -15.78 16.53 11.56
CA ASP A 847 -16.46 17.46 10.65
C ASP A 847 -17.04 18.69 11.38
N LEU A 848 -16.16 19.51 11.97
CA LEU A 848 -16.51 20.70 12.75
C LEU A 848 -17.38 21.70 11.97
N LEU A 849 -17.26 21.73 10.63
CA LEU A 849 -18.03 22.62 9.75
C LEU A 849 -19.32 21.99 9.24
N ASN A 850 -19.53 20.69 9.45
CA ASN A 850 -20.68 19.92 8.98
C ASN A 850 -20.92 20.08 7.47
N GLN A 851 -19.84 20.02 6.67
CA GLN A 851 -19.87 20.19 5.21
C GLN A 851 -19.65 18.89 4.45
N ASN A 852 -19.54 17.75 5.13
CA ASN A 852 -19.37 16.46 4.47
C ASN A 852 -20.67 16.03 3.76
N THR A 853 -20.72 16.23 2.45
CA THR A 853 -21.85 15.82 1.59
C THR A 853 -21.49 14.69 0.61
N ASN A 854 -20.21 14.30 0.51
CA ASN A 854 -19.65 13.34 -0.47
C ASN A 854 -20.26 13.44 -1.88
N ALA A 855 -20.61 14.66 -2.30
CA ALA A 855 -21.10 14.94 -3.63
C ALA A 855 -19.92 14.91 -4.62
N LYS A 856 -20.06 14.15 -5.70
CA LYS A 856 -19.07 14.04 -6.79
C LYS A 856 -19.78 14.22 -8.11
N ARG A 857 -19.11 14.87 -9.08
CA ARG A 857 -19.50 14.83 -10.49
C ARG A 857 -18.44 14.08 -11.29
N MET A 858 -18.89 13.19 -12.16
CA MET A 858 -18.07 12.51 -13.16
C MET A 858 -18.59 12.88 -14.54
N ALA A 859 -17.69 13.00 -15.51
CA ALA A 859 -18.04 13.17 -16.91
C ALA A 859 -17.28 12.13 -17.72
N THR A 860 -17.98 11.44 -18.61
CA THR A 860 -17.43 10.52 -19.60
C THR A 860 -17.64 11.12 -21.00
N GLU A 861 -17.31 10.35 -22.03
CA GLU A 861 -17.59 10.71 -23.42
C GLU A 861 -19.10 10.83 -23.70
N ASN A 862 -19.92 10.04 -23.00
CA ASN A 862 -21.35 9.86 -23.29
C ASN A 862 -22.30 10.30 -22.17
N TYR A 863 -21.83 10.65 -20.97
CA TYR A 863 -22.68 11.20 -19.92
C TYR A 863 -21.96 12.11 -18.92
N ILE A 864 -22.76 12.94 -18.23
CA ILE A 864 -22.38 13.64 -17.01
C ILE A 864 -23.20 13.05 -15.86
N GLN A 865 -22.56 12.66 -14.77
CA GLN A 865 -23.21 12.09 -13.59
C GLN A 865 -22.86 12.88 -12.34
N ASP A 866 -23.87 13.26 -11.59
CA ASP A 866 -23.74 13.70 -10.20
C ASP A 866 -24.15 12.58 -9.27
N LEU A 867 -23.39 12.39 -8.21
CA LEU A 867 -23.62 11.34 -7.22
C LEU A 867 -23.43 11.92 -5.81
N GLN A 868 -24.34 11.59 -4.91
CA GLN A 868 -24.25 11.86 -3.49
C GLN A 868 -24.45 10.55 -2.73
N SER A 869 -23.70 10.34 -1.65
CA SER A 869 -23.87 9.16 -0.79
C SER A 869 -23.89 9.50 0.70
N THR A 870 -24.35 8.56 1.52
CA THR A 870 -24.22 8.62 2.97
C THR A 870 -22.77 8.77 3.37
N VAL A 871 -22.54 9.59 4.40
CA VAL A 871 -21.25 9.80 5.04
C VAL A 871 -21.41 10.02 6.54
N LEU A 872 -20.33 9.82 7.29
CA LEU A 872 -20.25 10.31 8.65
C LEU A 872 -20.46 11.82 8.69
N LYS A 873 -21.50 12.22 9.42
CA LYS A 873 -21.80 13.61 9.79
C LYS A 873 -21.05 14.00 11.06
N GLN A 874 -21.13 15.27 11.42
CA GLN A 874 -20.51 15.81 12.63
C GLN A 874 -20.81 14.98 13.89
N TYR A 875 -19.78 14.70 14.69
CA TYR A 875 -19.93 14.13 16.02
C TYR A 875 -18.81 14.58 16.97
N PHE A 876 -19.10 14.48 18.26
CA PHE A 876 -18.19 14.79 19.36
C PHE A 876 -17.95 13.51 20.15
N MET A 877 -16.70 13.19 20.49
CA MET A 877 -16.36 11.95 21.19
C MET A 877 -15.35 12.21 22.30
N LEU A 878 -15.59 11.59 23.45
CA LEU A 878 -14.62 11.51 24.55
C LEU A 878 -14.12 10.07 24.65
N SER A 879 -12.81 9.89 24.67
CA SER A 879 -12.18 8.57 24.82
C SER A 879 -11.04 8.59 25.82
N PHE A 880 -10.82 7.47 26.50
CA PHE A 880 -9.70 7.26 27.41
C PHE A 880 -8.90 6.06 26.94
N SER A 881 -7.56 6.15 27.01
CA SER A 881 -6.66 5.02 26.76
C SER A 881 -5.62 4.88 27.86
N TRP A 882 -5.27 3.64 28.21
CA TRP A 882 -4.33 3.30 29.26
C TRP A 882 -3.34 2.24 28.79
N LYS A 883 -2.05 2.49 29.01
CA LYS A 883 -0.94 1.57 28.77
C LYS A 883 -0.64 0.74 30.02
N LEU A 884 -0.61 -0.58 29.85
CA LEU A 884 -0.29 -1.57 30.87
C LEU A 884 1.14 -2.04 30.64
N ASN A 885 2.07 -1.73 31.55
CA ASN A 885 3.42 -2.27 31.52
C ASN A 885 3.73 -2.82 32.91
N SER A 886 4.06 -4.11 33.02
CA SER A 886 4.72 -4.67 34.21
C SER A 886 6.18 -4.92 33.87
N TYR A 887 7.10 -4.24 34.56
CA TYR A 887 8.53 -4.54 34.54
C TYR A 887 8.92 -5.23 35.83
#